data_AF-A0A175R4N7-F1
#
_entry.id   AF-A0A175R4N7-F1
#
_cell.length_a   1.000
_cell.length_b   1.000
_cell.length_c   1.000
_cell.angle_alpha   90.00
_cell.angle_beta   90.00
_cell.angle_gamma   90.00
#
_symmetry.space_group_name_H-M   'P 1'
#
loop_
_entity.id
_entity.type
_entity.pdbx_description
1 polymer ?
#
loop_
_entity_poly.entity_id
_entity_poly.type
_entity_poly.pdbx_seq_one_letter_code
_entity_poly.pdbx_strand_id
1 'polypeptide(L)'
;MRLSIRLKLTVAFAGILGVMGASGYYAVRSLQSTNENMKSFVARPFTQTKRVSDAARGMQDLGRTINRMLASTNDAEMAKLREDIEAGVVRELEVMAQYRAGLAPDMTEALATVDKIVAAIDVWHGMAIKTMDLVQQNTTTRANELYSHDAVPLIDEMTDDFTKVREALGAAGVSGPLRDTASTVRLALPQMMYRLMAATAESDQARSMELLKVFEQRKSVLDQGMTAYRDVAAGTSMAEAVNEQFEDWTRLKPIVDKIATLGTTNAAETANKNYSAEGRPYLLDLIRQLDELIAAETRVAEGLAGSTQAEYESTRDRMMILVVLAVLAGAFAAFWLARSIARGLHLAQHHARRIGEGDISQPILVARNDEIGDLLTTLSQMQSKLNDTIASIRDSSAQVASGSSQSAATAEQLSSGATEQAAASEQASAAIEQMAANVRQNSENANTTEKIAAQASVNAQKSGKAVGASVEAMRTIAEKIAVIQEIARQTDLLALNAAIEAARAGHHGKGFAVVASEVRKLAERSQVAAQEIGELSAETLLTSEEAGRMLDALVPDIERTAELITEISAACREQSIGVEQINQAIQQLDQVTQSNAGAANEMAATASQLSAEAMRLDENARFFKLQGRAGAAPVPKQAREATIAELRSKVKDFGDTYSQRPASGAPARAPASNPAPAPARPAASGLDLDLDGGFERLSA
;
A
#
# COMPACT_ATOMS: atom_id res chain seq x y z
N MET A 1 5.20 -7.31 18.49
CA MET A 1 5.98 -7.50 17.25
C MET A 1 5.10 -7.05 16.08
N ARG A 2 5.57 -6.14 15.23
CA ARG A 2 4.79 -5.58 14.13
C ARG A 2 4.72 -6.60 13.00
N LEU A 3 3.52 -7.12 12.71
CA LEU A 3 3.29 -8.12 11.67
C LEU A 3 3.01 -7.42 10.34
N SER A 4 4.06 -6.81 9.79
CA SER A 4 4.01 -6.10 8.51
C SER A 4 3.59 -7.03 7.38
N ILE A 5 2.95 -6.48 6.34
CA ILE A 5 2.62 -7.22 5.12
C ILE A 5 3.89 -7.85 4.53
N ARG A 6 5.02 -7.13 4.60
CA ARG A 6 6.34 -7.65 4.21
C ARG A 6 6.72 -8.89 5.01
N LEU A 7 6.63 -8.86 6.34
CA LEU A 7 6.96 -10.03 7.18
C LEU A 7 6.07 -11.23 6.86
N LYS A 8 4.77 -11.02 6.65
CA LYS A 8 3.82 -12.08 6.26
C LYS A 8 4.18 -12.71 4.90
N LEU A 9 4.55 -11.88 3.92
CA LEU A 9 5.05 -12.32 2.62
C LEU A 9 6.34 -13.11 2.76
N THR A 10 7.31 -12.62 3.53
CA THR A 10 8.60 -13.31 3.74
C THR A 10 8.40 -14.67 4.38
N VAL A 11 7.54 -14.79 5.41
CA VAL A 11 7.23 -16.08 6.05
C VAL A 11 6.54 -17.05 5.09
N ALA A 12 5.56 -16.58 4.31
CA ALA A 12 4.89 -17.41 3.31
C ALA A 12 5.86 -17.91 2.21
N PHE A 13 6.68 -17.03 1.66
CA PHE A 13 7.67 -17.37 0.64
C PHE A 13 8.77 -18.29 1.18
N ALA A 14 9.28 -18.03 2.38
CA ALA A 14 10.28 -18.89 3.02
C ALA A 14 9.73 -20.30 3.28
N GLY A 15 8.46 -20.42 3.69
CA GLY A 15 7.78 -21.71 3.84
C GLY A 15 7.69 -22.48 2.51
N ILE A 16 7.27 -21.82 1.43
CA ILE A 16 7.16 -22.44 0.11
C ILE A 16 8.54 -22.86 -0.42
N LEU A 17 9.55 -21.99 -0.30
CA LEU A 17 10.93 -22.27 -0.72
C LEU A 17 11.53 -23.42 0.08
N GLY A 18 11.24 -23.52 1.38
CA GLY A 18 11.67 -24.63 2.21
C GLY A 18 11.10 -25.98 1.73
N VAL A 19 9.80 -26.01 1.41
CA VAL A 19 9.14 -27.22 0.88
C VAL A 19 9.67 -27.57 -0.52
N MET A 20 9.86 -26.57 -1.39
CA MET A 20 10.45 -26.79 -2.72
C MET A 20 11.89 -27.31 -2.61
N GLY A 21 12.72 -26.73 -1.75
CA GLY A 21 14.09 -27.17 -1.52
C GLY A 21 14.16 -28.62 -1.01
N ALA A 22 13.30 -28.98 -0.06
CA ALA A 22 13.19 -30.36 0.43
C ALA A 22 12.76 -31.33 -0.68
N SER A 23 11.80 -30.93 -1.52
CA SER A 23 11.35 -31.74 -2.66
C SER A 23 12.45 -31.95 -3.72
N GLY A 24 13.21 -30.90 -4.04
CA GLY A 24 14.33 -30.97 -4.97
C GLY A 24 15.45 -31.86 -4.46
N TYR A 25 15.80 -31.73 -3.17
CA TYR A 25 16.80 -32.60 -2.53
C TYR A 25 16.39 -34.08 -2.59
N TYR A 26 15.12 -34.39 -2.30
CA TYR A 26 14.62 -35.76 -2.34
C TYR A 26 14.59 -36.34 -3.76
N ALA A 27 14.22 -35.53 -4.76
CA ALA A 27 14.22 -35.94 -6.17
C ALA A 27 15.63 -36.30 -6.66
N VAL A 28 16.64 -35.48 -6.35
CA VAL A 28 18.04 -35.74 -6.74
C VAL A 28 18.55 -37.02 -6.07
N ARG A 29 18.27 -37.21 -4.78
CA ARG A 29 18.68 -38.42 -4.05
C ARG A 29 18.03 -39.69 -4.60
N SER A 30 16.77 -39.61 -5.00
CA SER A 30 16.06 -40.71 -5.67
C SER A 30 16.69 -41.05 -7.02
N LEU A 31 16.95 -40.05 -7.87
CA LEU A 31 17.58 -40.28 -9.18
C LEU A 31 18.95 -40.94 -9.04
N GLN A 32 19.71 -40.56 -8.01
CA GLN A 32 21.00 -41.19 -7.70
C GLN A 32 20.83 -42.68 -7.35
N SER A 33 19.90 -43.00 -6.45
CA SER A 33 19.60 -44.39 -6.05
C SER A 33 19.10 -45.25 -7.22
N THR A 34 18.21 -44.73 -8.06
CA THR A 34 17.74 -45.43 -9.27
C THR A 34 18.88 -45.68 -10.26
N ASN A 35 19.79 -44.72 -10.43
CA ASN A 35 20.95 -44.85 -11.31
C ASN A 35 21.96 -45.89 -10.78
N GLU A 36 22.19 -45.94 -9.47
CA GLU A 36 23.03 -46.96 -8.82
C GLU A 36 22.44 -48.37 -8.96
N ASN A 37 21.13 -48.53 -8.75
CA ASN A 37 20.43 -49.80 -8.93
C ASN A 37 20.47 -50.28 -10.39
N MET A 38 20.27 -49.40 -11.37
CA MET A 38 20.32 -49.77 -12.79
C MET A 38 21.73 -50.18 -13.24
N LYS A 39 22.78 -49.53 -12.71
CA LYS A 39 24.17 -49.97 -12.92
C LYS A 39 24.41 -51.36 -12.33
N SER A 40 23.86 -51.66 -11.15
CA SER A 40 24.01 -52.97 -10.51
C SER A 40 23.33 -54.10 -11.29
N PHE A 41 22.18 -53.83 -11.92
CA PHE A 41 21.42 -54.80 -12.73
C PHE A 41 22.16 -55.18 -14.02
N VAL A 42 22.70 -54.19 -14.74
CA VAL A 42 23.45 -54.45 -15.99
C VAL A 42 24.79 -55.13 -15.70
N ALA A 43 25.44 -54.79 -14.60
CA ALA A 43 26.77 -55.29 -14.30
C ALA A 43 26.81 -56.80 -14.00
N ARG A 44 25.73 -57.40 -13.50
CA ARG A 44 25.81 -58.73 -12.90
C ARG A 44 24.79 -59.78 -13.41
N PRO A 45 23.49 -59.79 -13.01
CA PRO A 45 22.59 -60.89 -13.36
C PRO A 45 22.53 -61.19 -14.87
N PHE A 46 22.49 -60.14 -15.70
CA PHE A 46 22.44 -60.27 -17.15
C PHE A 46 23.71 -60.90 -17.75
N THR A 47 24.87 -60.36 -17.36
CA THR A 47 26.18 -60.84 -17.83
C THR A 47 26.45 -62.28 -17.37
N GLN A 48 26.03 -62.61 -16.15
CA GLN A 48 26.22 -63.93 -15.56
C GLN A 48 25.29 -65.00 -16.17
N THR A 49 24.01 -64.68 -16.39
CA THR A 49 23.07 -65.57 -17.10
C THR A 49 23.59 -65.90 -18.50
N LYS A 50 24.12 -64.90 -19.23
CA LYS A 50 24.71 -65.11 -20.55
C LYS A 50 25.91 -66.07 -20.53
N ARG A 51 26.85 -65.88 -19.58
CA ARG A 51 28.05 -66.72 -19.46
C ARG A 51 27.71 -68.19 -19.22
N VAL A 52 26.79 -68.48 -18.30
CA VAL A 52 26.39 -69.88 -18.02
C VAL A 52 25.66 -70.48 -19.22
N SER A 53 24.84 -69.69 -19.94
CA SER A 53 24.20 -70.13 -21.18
C SER A 53 25.18 -70.39 -22.33
N ASP A 54 26.24 -69.59 -22.44
CA ASP A 54 27.34 -69.86 -23.38
C ASP A 54 28.04 -71.17 -23.00
N ALA A 55 28.31 -71.40 -21.71
CA ALA A 55 28.94 -72.63 -21.21
C ALA A 55 28.11 -73.91 -21.46
N ALA A 56 26.80 -73.86 -21.21
CA ALA A 56 25.90 -74.97 -21.48
C ALA A 56 25.91 -75.37 -22.96
N ARG A 57 25.90 -74.39 -23.87
CA ARG A 57 26.00 -74.61 -25.32
C ARG A 57 27.37 -75.16 -25.72
N GLY A 58 28.45 -74.62 -25.16
CA GLY A 58 29.80 -75.13 -25.39
C GLY A 58 29.96 -76.60 -25.03
N MET A 59 29.44 -77.02 -23.87
CA MET A 59 29.45 -78.43 -23.46
C MET A 59 28.61 -79.34 -24.38
N GLN A 60 27.46 -78.86 -24.87
CA GLN A 60 26.67 -79.59 -25.87
C GLN A 60 27.44 -79.78 -27.18
N ASP A 61 28.16 -78.75 -27.63
CA ASP A 61 28.96 -78.78 -28.85
C ASP A 61 30.11 -79.76 -28.72
N LEU A 62 30.82 -79.75 -27.58
CA LEU A 62 31.87 -80.71 -27.25
C LEU A 62 31.39 -82.16 -27.31
N GLY A 63 30.20 -82.45 -26.78
CA GLY A 63 29.59 -83.79 -26.88
C GLY A 63 29.30 -84.22 -28.31
N ARG A 64 28.86 -83.28 -29.17
CA ARG A 64 28.63 -83.54 -30.60
C ARG A 64 29.96 -83.81 -31.32
N THR A 65 31.02 -83.08 -30.98
CA THR A 65 32.35 -83.26 -31.56
C THR A 65 32.94 -84.63 -31.21
N ILE A 66 32.80 -85.12 -29.98
CA ILE A 66 33.23 -86.48 -29.61
C ILE A 66 32.46 -87.55 -30.39
N ASN A 67 31.13 -87.43 -30.51
CA ASN A 67 30.35 -88.38 -31.30
C ASN A 67 30.77 -88.38 -32.78
N ARG A 68 31.15 -87.22 -33.33
CA ARG A 68 31.69 -87.13 -34.69
C ARG A 68 33.03 -87.87 -34.81
N MET A 69 33.90 -87.71 -33.81
CA MET A 69 35.19 -88.39 -33.78
C MET A 69 35.02 -89.91 -33.70
N LEU A 70 34.11 -90.40 -32.86
CA LEU A 70 33.77 -91.83 -32.73
C LEU A 70 33.32 -92.48 -34.04
N ALA A 71 32.77 -91.70 -34.97
CA ALA A 71 32.29 -92.18 -36.27
C ALA A 71 33.31 -92.01 -37.41
N SER A 72 34.45 -91.35 -37.17
CA SER A 72 35.46 -91.09 -38.22
C SER A 72 36.46 -92.25 -38.32
N THR A 73 36.85 -92.58 -39.55
CA THR A 73 37.93 -93.52 -39.86
C THR A 73 39.18 -92.82 -40.39
N ASN A 74 39.18 -91.48 -40.47
CA ASN A 74 40.26 -90.67 -41.05
C ASN A 74 41.14 -90.06 -39.95
N ASP A 75 42.42 -90.43 -39.91
CA ASP A 75 43.37 -89.98 -38.90
C ASP A 75 43.54 -88.45 -38.85
N ALA A 76 43.54 -87.76 -40.00
CA ALA A 76 43.67 -86.30 -40.04
C ALA A 76 42.42 -85.59 -39.50
N GLU A 77 41.23 -86.15 -39.73
CA GLU A 77 39.99 -85.62 -39.16
C GLU A 77 39.94 -85.86 -37.65
N MET A 78 40.32 -87.05 -37.19
CA MET A 78 40.38 -87.39 -35.76
C MET A 78 41.38 -86.52 -34.98
N ALA A 79 42.54 -86.21 -35.56
CA ALA A 79 43.52 -85.32 -34.95
C ALA A 79 42.96 -83.89 -34.76
N LYS A 80 42.29 -83.36 -35.79
CA LYS A 80 41.65 -82.05 -35.71
C LYS A 80 40.49 -82.02 -34.71
N LEU A 81 39.64 -83.04 -34.71
CA LEU A 81 38.53 -83.14 -33.75
C LEU A 81 39.04 -83.20 -32.30
N ARG A 82 40.17 -83.88 -32.05
CA ARG A 82 40.83 -83.87 -30.74
C ARG A 82 41.23 -82.45 -30.31
N GLU A 83 41.89 -81.71 -31.20
CA GLU A 83 42.29 -80.31 -30.95
C GLU A 83 41.07 -79.43 -30.64
N ASP A 84 39.98 -79.58 -31.41
CA ASP A 84 38.74 -78.84 -31.19
C ASP A 84 38.10 -79.16 -29.83
N ILE A 85 38.16 -80.42 -29.39
CA ILE A 85 37.65 -80.87 -28.09
C ILE A 85 38.50 -80.30 -26.96
N GLU A 86 39.82 -80.44 -27.01
CA GLU A 86 40.73 -79.94 -25.97
C GLU A 86 40.65 -78.40 -25.86
N ALA A 87 40.66 -77.70 -26.99
CA ALA A 87 40.50 -76.24 -27.00
C ALA A 87 39.12 -75.80 -26.50
N GLY A 88 38.06 -76.57 -26.80
CA GLY A 88 36.72 -76.28 -26.29
C GLY A 88 36.61 -76.44 -24.78
N VAL A 89 37.17 -77.51 -24.19
CA VAL A 89 37.18 -77.69 -22.74
C VAL A 89 37.87 -76.52 -22.03
N VAL A 90 39.02 -76.07 -22.55
CA VAL A 90 39.73 -74.90 -21.98
C VAL A 90 38.86 -73.65 -22.01
N ARG A 91 38.15 -73.40 -23.11
CA ARG A 91 37.22 -72.27 -23.22
C ARG A 91 36.10 -72.35 -22.18
N GLU A 92 35.48 -73.52 -22.01
CA GLU A 92 34.39 -73.67 -21.05
C GLU A 92 34.84 -73.50 -19.59
N LEU A 93 36.04 -74.00 -19.25
CA LEU A 93 36.65 -73.76 -17.94
C LEU A 93 36.94 -72.26 -17.72
N GLU A 94 37.38 -71.54 -18.75
CA GLU A 94 37.61 -70.09 -18.67
C GLU A 94 36.29 -69.33 -18.46
N VAL A 95 35.23 -69.70 -19.17
CA VAL A 95 33.88 -69.09 -18.98
C VAL A 95 33.40 -69.29 -17.55
N MET A 96 33.58 -70.49 -16.98
CA MET A 96 33.20 -70.76 -15.60
C MET A 96 34.09 -70.02 -14.58
N ALA A 97 35.38 -69.86 -14.87
CA ALA A 97 36.28 -69.04 -14.04
C ALA A 97 35.89 -67.56 -14.04
N GLN A 98 35.49 -67.01 -15.20
CA GLN A 98 34.98 -65.64 -15.30
C GLN A 98 33.63 -65.48 -14.59
N TYR A 99 32.76 -66.48 -14.68
CA TYR A 99 31.51 -66.49 -13.91
C TYR A 99 31.80 -66.45 -12.41
N ARG A 100 32.68 -67.32 -11.91
CA ARG A 100 33.15 -67.37 -10.52
C ARG A 100 33.74 -66.04 -10.04
N ALA A 101 34.59 -65.40 -10.87
CA ALA A 101 35.23 -64.13 -10.53
C ALA A 101 34.23 -62.97 -10.39
N GLY A 102 33.06 -63.06 -11.02
CA GLY A 102 31.98 -62.08 -10.88
C GLY A 102 31.00 -62.38 -9.74
N LEU A 103 31.24 -63.40 -8.91
CA LEU A 103 30.50 -63.66 -7.68
C LEU A 103 31.16 -62.95 -6.50
N ALA A 104 30.35 -62.42 -5.59
CA ALA A 104 30.86 -61.78 -4.37
C ALA A 104 31.30 -62.85 -3.34
N PRO A 105 32.30 -62.54 -2.47
CA PRO A 105 32.86 -63.53 -1.54
C PRO A 105 31.88 -64.12 -0.53
N ASP A 106 30.78 -63.41 -0.25
CA ASP A 106 29.71 -63.83 0.66
C ASP A 106 28.73 -64.84 0.05
N MET A 107 28.83 -65.09 -1.26
CA MET A 107 27.92 -65.97 -2.02
C MET A 107 28.40 -67.41 -2.04
N THR A 108 28.56 -67.96 -0.84
CA THR A 108 29.15 -69.28 -0.57
C THR A 108 28.47 -70.42 -1.34
N GLU A 109 27.14 -70.41 -1.46
CA GLU A 109 26.38 -71.44 -2.18
C GLU A 109 26.59 -71.38 -3.71
N ALA A 110 26.61 -70.18 -4.29
CA ALA A 110 26.87 -69.98 -5.71
C ALA A 110 28.32 -70.34 -6.08
N LEU A 111 29.28 -69.95 -5.24
CA LEU A 111 30.69 -70.31 -5.39
C LEU A 111 30.89 -71.84 -5.35
N ALA A 112 30.27 -72.53 -4.38
CA ALA A 112 30.33 -73.99 -4.28
C ALA A 112 29.71 -74.69 -5.50
N THR A 113 28.62 -74.14 -6.04
CA THR A 113 27.95 -74.69 -7.23
C THR A 113 28.84 -74.61 -8.47
N VAL A 114 29.52 -73.47 -8.66
CA VAL A 114 30.47 -73.29 -9.78
C VAL A 114 31.67 -74.20 -9.65
N ASP A 115 32.25 -74.27 -8.45
CA ASP A 115 33.42 -75.13 -8.20
C ASP A 115 33.10 -76.60 -8.47
N LYS A 116 31.86 -77.03 -8.17
CA LYS A 116 31.35 -78.37 -8.52
C LYS A 116 31.23 -78.58 -10.03
N ILE A 117 30.71 -77.59 -10.76
CA ILE A 117 30.57 -77.66 -12.23
C ILE A 117 31.94 -77.70 -12.91
N VAL A 118 32.89 -76.88 -12.47
CA VAL A 118 34.28 -76.88 -12.96
C VAL A 118 34.92 -78.25 -12.76
N ALA A 119 34.82 -78.82 -11.55
CA ALA A 119 35.32 -80.17 -11.28
C ALA A 119 34.63 -81.23 -12.16
N ALA A 120 33.33 -81.07 -12.44
CA ALA A 120 32.61 -81.98 -13.31
C ALA A 120 33.09 -81.89 -14.78
N ILE A 121 33.38 -80.70 -15.30
CA ILE A 121 33.99 -80.52 -16.63
C ILE A 121 35.32 -81.28 -16.71
N ASP A 122 36.18 -81.17 -15.69
CA ASP A 122 37.47 -81.86 -15.66
C ASP A 122 37.32 -83.39 -15.66
N VAL A 123 36.38 -83.92 -14.89
CA VAL A 123 36.09 -85.37 -14.87
C VAL A 123 35.61 -85.85 -16.24
N TRP A 124 34.69 -85.11 -16.86
CA TRP A 124 34.21 -85.43 -18.20
C TRP A 124 35.34 -85.37 -19.24
N HIS A 125 36.22 -84.36 -19.16
CA HIS A 125 37.39 -84.24 -20.02
C HIS A 125 38.32 -85.46 -19.92
N GLY A 126 38.54 -85.98 -18.70
CA GLY A 126 39.29 -87.22 -18.51
C GLY A 126 38.65 -88.44 -19.21
N MET A 127 37.32 -88.54 -19.21
CA MET A 127 36.59 -89.58 -19.95
C MET A 127 36.69 -89.39 -21.47
N ALA A 128 36.62 -88.13 -21.92
CA ALA A 128 36.79 -87.76 -23.31
C ALA A 128 38.18 -88.15 -23.83
N ILE A 129 39.26 -87.83 -23.10
CA ILE A 129 40.63 -88.21 -23.48
C ILE A 129 40.75 -89.72 -23.67
N LYS A 130 40.29 -90.52 -22.71
CA LYS A 130 40.31 -92.00 -22.82
C LYS A 130 39.58 -92.50 -24.06
N THR A 131 38.46 -91.86 -24.40
CA THR A 131 37.68 -92.17 -25.60
C THR A 131 38.48 -91.82 -26.86
N MET A 132 39.03 -90.60 -26.93
CA MET A 132 39.82 -90.11 -28.06
C MET A 132 41.06 -90.98 -28.31
N ASP A 133 41.79 -91.37 -27.25
CA ASP A 133 42.98 -92.21 -27.34
C ASP A 133 42.67 -93.60 -27.90
N LEU A 134 41.50 -94.17 -27.61
CA LEU A 134 41.07 -95.47 -28.17
C LEU A 134 40.68 -95.35 -29.64
N VAL A 135 39.91 -94.32 -30.02
CA VAL A 135 39.47 -94.13 -31.41
C VAL A 135 40.66 -93.87 -32.34
N GLN A 136 41.64 -93.07 -31.89
CA GLN A 136 42.85 -92.75 -32.66
C GLN A 136 43.74 -93.96 -32.97
N GLN A 137 43.58 -95.09 -32.27
CA GLN A 137 44.30 -96.31 -32.63
C GLN A 137 43.88 -96.86 -33.99
N ASN A 138 42.66 -96.53 -34.44
CA ASN A 138 42.10 -96.84 -35.74
C ASN A 138 42.32 -98.30 -36.17
N THR A 139 42.18 -99.22 -35.20
CA THR A 139 42.68 -100.60 -35.32
C THR A 139 41.98 -101.37 -36.44
N THR A 140 40.68 -101.13 -36.64
CA THR A 140 39.88 -101.76 -37.70
C THR A 140 40.32 -101.30 -39.09
N THR A 141 40.56 -100.00 -39.28
CA THR A 141 41.06 -99.46 -40.56
C THR A 141 42.45 -100.00 -40.86
N ARG A 142 43.36 -99.99 -39.88
CA ARG A 142 44.71 -100.54 -40.03
C ARG A 142 44.71 -102.04 -40.34
N ALA A 143 43.81 -102.81 -39.73
CA ALA A 143 43.65 -104.24 -40.04
C ALA A 143 43.16 -104.47 -41.48
N ASN A 144 42.21 -103.65 -41.96
CA ASN A 144 41.71 -103.72 -43.34
C ASN A 144 42.76 -103.29 -44.36
N GLU A 145 43.56 -102.25 -44.05
CA GLU A 145 44.69 -101.82 -44.88
C GLU A 145 45.71 -102.95 -45.03
N LEU A 146 46.18 -103.53 -43.92
CA LEU A 146 47.10 -104.69 -43.95
C LEU A 146 46.52 -105.87 -44.73
N TYR A 147 45.21 -106.15 -44.57
CA TYR A 147 44.56 -107.23 -45.32
C TYR A 147 44.59 -106.95 -46.83
N SER A 148 44.11 -105.77 -47.24
CA SER A 148 43.96 -105.42 -48.65
C SER A 148 45.28 -105.18 -49.39
N HIS A 149 46.24 -104.52 -48.74
CA HIS A 149 47.52 -104.13 -49.36
C HIS A 149 48.60 -105.21 -49.23
N ASP A 150 48.67 -105.92 -48.10
CA ASP A 150 49.78 -106.82 -47.81
C ASP A 150 49.38 -108.31 -47.89
N ALA A 151 48.20 -108.68 -47.38
CA ALA A 151 47.79 -110.09 -47.35
C ALA A 151 47.20 -110.59 -48.67
N VAL A 152 46.27 -109.84 -49.28
CA VAL A 152 45.58 -110.26 -50.52
C VAL A 152 46.55 -110.56 -51.67
N PRO A 153 47.55 -109.71 -52.00
CA PRO A 153 48.49 -110.02 -53.08
C PRO A 153 49.26 -111.32 -52.86
N LEU A 154 49.67 -111.60 -51.62
CA LEU A 154 50.36 -112.85 -51.25
C LEU A 154 49.42 -114.06 -51.30
N ILE A 155 48.16 -113.88 -50.92
CA ILE A 155 47.15 -114.95 -51.00
C ILE A 155 46.87 -115.33 -52.45
N ASP A 156 46.77 -114.34 -53.34
CA ASP A 156 46.57 -114.55 -54.76
C ASP A 156 47.79 -115.27 -55.38
N GLU A 157 49.01 -114.80 -55.06
CA GLU A 157 50.28 -115.45 -55.44
C GLU A 157 50.32 -116.92 -55.01
N MET A 158 50.08 -117.20 -53.72
CA MET A 158 50.02 -118.57 -53.20
C MET A 158 48.94 -119.43 -53.89
N THR A 159 47.78 -118.86 -54.18
CA THR A 159 46.67 -119.60 -54.80
C THR A 159 46.99 -119.98 -56.24
N ASP A 160 47.65 -119.09 -56.98
CA ASP A 160 48.15 -119.36 -58.33
C ASP A 160 49.21 -120.45 -58.30
N ASP A 161 50.14 -120.40 -57.35
CA ASP A 161 51.19 -121.41 -57.22
C ASP A 161 50.63 -122.77 -56.82
N PHE A 162 49.66 -122.83 -55.89
CA PHE A 162 48.92 -124.07 -55.60
C PHE A 162 48.23 -124.62 -56.85
N THR A 163 47.73 -123.75 -57.73
CA THR A 163 47.07 -124.16 -58.97
C THR A 163 48.08 -124.75 -59.96
N LYS A 164 49.23 -124.09 -60.16
CA LYS A 164 50.33 -124.59 -61.01
C LYS A 164 50.83 -125.95 -60.54
N VAL A 165 51.10 -126.13 -59.25
CA VAL A 165 51.57 -127.41 -58.71
C VAL A 165 50.51 -128.49 -58.82
N ARG A 166 49.23 -128.17 -58.60
CA ARG A 166 48.12 -129.12 -58.81
C ARG A 166 48.03 -129.59 -60.26
N GLU A 167 48.18 -128.68 -61.22
CA GLU A 167 48.17 -129.02 -62.65
C GLU A 167 49.38 -129.87 -63.03
N ALA A 168 50.57 -129.53 -62.53
CA ALA A 168 51.78 -130.31 -62.71
C ALA A 168 51.65 -131.74 -62.13
N LEU A 169 51.09 -131.88 -60.93
CA LEU A 169 50.79 -133.18 -60.31
C LEU A 169 49.76 -133.98 -61.12
N GLY A 170 48.76 -133.32 -61.67
CA GLY A 170 47.75 -133.93 -62.54
C GLY A 170 48.35 -134.44 -63.85
N ALA A 171 49.16 -133.64 -64.52
CA ALA A 171 49.83 -133.98 -65.78
C ALA A 171 50.85 -135.11 -65.60
N ALA A 172 51.56 -135.15 -64.47
CA ALA A 172 52.53 -136.20 -64.15
C ALA A 172 51.89 -137.54 -63.73
N GLY A 173 50.56 -137.63 -63.69
CA GLY A 173 49.85 -138.86 -63.28
C GLY A 173 50.09 -139.25 -61.81
N VAL A 174 50.58 -138.32 -61.00
CA VAL A 174 50.90 -138.58 -59.59
C VAL A 174 49.60 -138.81 -58.83
N SER A 175 49.44 -140.03 -58.34
CA SER A 175 48.37 -140.45 -57.44
C SER A 175 49.01 -140.97 -56.15
N GLY A 176 48.54 -140.50 -54.99
CA GLY A 176 49.11 -140.85 -53.69
C GLY A 176 49.24 -139.67 -52.72
N PRO A 177 50.01 -139.85 -51.62
CA PRO A 177 50.04 -138.94 -50.48
C PRO A 177 50.31 -137.46 -50.81
N LEU A 178 51.15 -137.18 -51.81
CA LEU A 178 51.50 -135.80 -52.20
C LEU A 178 50.31 -135.01 -52.75
N ARG A 179 49.44 -135.67 -53.53
CA ARG A 179 48.26 -135.02 -54.12
C ARG A 179 47.18 -134.74 -53.05
N ASP A 180 47.07 -135.62 -52.08
CA ASP A 180 46.11 -135.49 -50.97
C ASP A 180 46.54 -134.39 -49.99
N THR A 181 47.84 -134.31 -49.65
CA THR A 181 48.38 -133.22 -48.82
C THR A 181 48.30 -131.88 -49.53
N ALA A 182 48.63 -131.81 -50.83
CA ALA A 182 48.46 -130.59 -51.64
C ALA A 182 47.01 -130.09 -51.63
N SER A 183 46.04 -130.99 -51.81
CA SER A 183 44.61 -130.65 -51.82
C SER A 183 44.13 -130.16 -50.45
N THR A 184 44.63 -130.78 -49.38
CA THR A 184 44.29 -130.42 -47.99
C THR A 184 44.79 -129.02 -47.66
N VAL A 185 46.05 -128.72 -47.96
CA VAL A 185 46.68 -127.42 -47.74
C VAL A 185 45.96 -126.33 -48.55
N ARG A 186 45.72 -126.57 -49.85
CA ARG A 186 45.03 -125.61 -50.72
C ARG A 186 43.63 -125.25 -50.22
N LEU A 187 42.92 -126.20 -49.61
CA LEU A 187 41.60 -125.95 -49.00
C LEU A 187 41.69 -125.28 -47.63
N ALA A 188 42.77 -125.51 -46.87
CA ALA A 188 42.96 -124.97 -45.54
C ALA A 188 43.22 -123.45 -45.55
N LEU A 189 43.95 -122.92 -46.53
CA LEU A 189 44.22 -121.48 -46.66
C LEU A 189 42.95 -120.61 -46.76
N PRO A 190 42.03 -120.81 -47.72
CA PRO A 190 40.80 -120.00 -47.80
C PRO A 190 39.88 -120.21 -46.59
N GLN A 191 39.87 -121.40 -45.98
CA GLN A 191 39.12 -121.65 -44.74
C GLN A 191 39.68 -120.86 -43.55
N MET A 192 41.01 -120.77 -43.43
CA MET A 192 41.66 -119.95 -42.41
C MET A 192 41.35 -118.47 -42.63
N MET A 193 41.49 -117.97 -43.86
CA MET A 193 41.22 -116.58 -44.19
C MET A 193 39.76 -116.18 -43.93
N TYR A 194 38.80 -117.05 -44.24
CA TYR A 194 37.40 -116.84 -43.89
C TYR A 194 37.19 -116.67 -42.37
N ARG A 195 37.89 -117.48 -41.55
CA ARG A 195 37.80 -117.36 -40.08
C ARG A 195 38.48 -116.10 -39.56
N LEU A 196 39.58 -115.68 -40.17
CA LEU A 196 40.23 -114.40 -39.87
C LEU A 196 39.26 -113.24 -40.12
N MET A 197 38.68 -113.17 -41.31
CA MET A 197 37.74 -112.09 -41.66
C MET A 197 36.49 -112.12 -40.78
N ALA A 198 35.97 -113.29 -40.45
CA ALA A 198 34.85 -113.41 -39.52
C ALA A 198 35.22 -112.89 -38.12
N ALA A 199 36.43 -113.19 -37.62
CA ALA A 199 36.89 -112.70 -36.32
C ALA A 199 37.10 -111.17 -36.31
N THR A 200 37.62 -110.60 -37.38
CA THR A 200 37.89 -109.14 -37.48
C THR A 200 36.66 -108.32 -37.83
N ALA A 201 35.62 -108.91 -38.43
CA ALA A 201 34.36 -108.23 -38.76
C ALA A 201 33.31 -108.30 -37.62
N GLU A 202 33.53 -109.16 -36.61
CA GLU A 202 32.62 -109.30 -35.48
C GLU A 202 32.78 -108.13 -34.51
N SER A 203 31.68 -107.40 -34.27
CA SER A 203 31.67 -106.23 -33.39
C SER A 203 31.60 -106.61 -31.91
N ASP A 204 31.04 -107.77 -31.56
CA ASP A 204 31.06 -108.24 -30.18
C ASP A 204 32.45 -108.77 -29.81
N GLN A 205 33.10 -108.12 -28.84
CA GLN A 205 34.46 -108.46 -28.41
C GLN A 205 34.61 -109.92 -27.94
N ALA A 206 33.62 -110.46 -27.24
CA ALA A 206 33.68 -111.82 -26.72
C ALA A 206 33.57 -112.85 -27.85
N ARG A 207 32.66 -112.59 -28.80
CA ARG A 207 32.48 -113.43 -29.99
C ARG A 207 33.64 -113.31 -30.98
N SER A 208 34.21 -112.12 -31.13
CA SER A 208 35.43 -111.87 -31.91
C SER A 208 36.60 -112.69 -31.35
N MET A 209 36.80 -112.68 -30.03
CA MET A 209 37.81 -113.54 -29.37
C MET A 209 37.54 -115.04 -29.51
N GLU A 210 36.27 -115.47 -29.54
CA GLU A 210 35.92 -116.87 -29.81
C GLU A 210 36.27 -117.28 -31.24
N LEU A 211 35.92 -116.44 -32.22
CA LEU A 211 36.27 -116.65 -33.63
C LEU A 211 37.78 -116.63 -33.86
N LEU A 212 38.52 -115.80 -33.12
CA LEU A 212 39.98 -115.77 -33.15
C LEU A 212 40.59 -117.12 -32.73
N LYS A 213 40.05 -117.78 -31.70
CA LYS A 213 40.49 -119.13 -31.31
C LYS A 213 40.30 -120.14 -32.44
N VAL A 214 39.19 -120.04 -33.18
CA VAL A 214 38.92 -120.90 -34.34
C VAL A 214 39.87 -120.59 -35.50
N PHE A 215 40.18 -119.31 -35.75
CA PHE A 215 41.21 -118.90 -36.71
C PHE A 215 42.58 -119.49 -36.33
N GLU A 216 43.01 -119.35 -35.08
CA GLU A 216 44.29 -119.90 -34.59
C GLU A 216 44.39 -121.42 -34.76
N GLN A 217 43.29 -122.15 -34.50
CA GLN A 217 43.22 -123.58 -34.76
C GLN A 217 43.38 -123.90 -36.25
N ARG A 218 42.69 -123.16 -37.14
CA ARG A 218 42.79 -123.37 -38.61
C ARG A 218 44.18 -123.02 -39.13
N LYS A 219 44.79 -121.96 -38.61
CA LYS A 219 46.16 -121.56 -38.87
C LYS A 219 47.14 -122.65 -38.49
N SER A 220 46.98 -123.24 -37.29
CA SER A 220 47.81 -124.37 -36.84
C SER A 220 47.65 -125.61 -37.72
N VAL A 221 46.43 -125.93 -38.17
CA VAL A 221 46.19 -127.03 -39.12
C VAL A 221 46.87 -126.76 -40.47
N LEU A 222 46.79 -125.53 -40.98
CA LEU A 222 47.49 -125.15 -42.22
C LEU A 222 49.01 -125.24 -42.05
N ASP A 223 49.56 -124.78 -40.94
CA ASP A 223 50.99 -124.81 -40.63
C ASP A 223 51.55 -126.25 -40.59
N GLN A 224 50.83 -127.16 -39.90
CA GLN A 224 51.12 -128.59 -39.90
C GLN A 224 50.95 -129.21 -41.29
N GLY A 225 49.90 -128.82 -42.02
CA GLY A 225 49.63 -129.27 -43.38
C GLY A 225 50.74 -128.87 -44.36
N MET A 226 51.20 -127.63 -44.31
CA MET A 226 52.31 -127.10 -45.11
C MET A 226 53.62 -127.86 -44.81
N THR A 227 53.90 -128.13 -43.53
CA THR A 227 55.07 -128.91 -43.12
C THR A 227 55.01 -130.34 -43.65
N ALA A 228 53.89 -131.04 -43.45
CA ALA A 228 53.70 -132.39 -43.95
C ALA A 228 53.73 -132.45 -45.49
N TYR A 229 53.18 -131.44 -46.16
CA TYR A 229 53.19 -131.33 -47.62
C TYR A 229 54.61 -131.18 -48.17
N ARG A 230 55.44 -130.34 -47.53
CA ARG A 230 56.87 -130.20 -47.83
C ARG A 230 57.63 -131.51 -47.59
N ASP A 231 57.40 -132.16 -46.46
CA ASP A 231 58.09 -133.40 -46.10
C ASP A 231 57.73 -134.56 -47.06
N VAL A 232 56.47 -134.66 -47.52
CA VAL A 232 56.05 -135.64 -48.53
C VAL A 232 56.59 -135.30 -49.93
N ALA A 233 56.75 -134.01 -50.24
CA ALA A 233 57.35 -133.58 -51.50
C ALA A 233 58.87 -133.82 -51.54
N ALA A 234 59.51 -133.96 -50.37
CA ALA A 234 60.94 -134.20 -50.26
C ALA A 234 61.33 -135.51 -50.98
N GLY A 235 62.16 -135.39 -52.02
CA GLY A 235 62.56 -136.52 -52.87
C GLY A 235 61.71 -136.73 -54.13
N THR A 236 60.73 -135.86 -54.39
CA THR A 236 59.96 -135.83 -55.65
C THR A 236 60.46 -134.72 -56.59
N SER A 237 60.08 -134.77 -57.87
CA SER A 237 60.36 -133.68 -58.83
C SER A 237 59.65 -132.37 -58.51
N MET A 238 58.75 -132.34 -57.52
CA MET A 238 57.97 -131.16 -57.11
C MET A 238 58.54 -130.47 -55.87
N ALA A 239 59.66 -130.94 -55.30
CA ALA A 239 60.20 -130.42 -54.05
C ALA A 239 60.48 -128.90 -54.07
N GLU A 240 60.99 -128.37 -55.19
CA GLU A 240 61.31 -126.95 -55.34
C GLU A 240 60.04 -126.07 -55.33
N ALA A 241 59.03 -126.44 -56.14
CA ALA A 241 57.76 -125.71 -56.19
C ALA A 241 56.97 -125.79 -54.87
N VAL A 242 57.09 -126.89 -54.12
CA VAL A 242 56.48 -127.00 -52.78
C VAL A 242 57.23 -126.18 -51.74
N ASN A 243 58.55 -126.03 -51.87
CA ASN A 243 59.33 -125.14 -51.00
C ASN A 243 58.97 -123.67 -51.23
N GLU A 244 58.77 -123.24 -52.48
CA GLU A 244 58.31 -121.89 -52.82
C GLU A 244 56.96 -121.57 -52.13
N GLN A 245 55.99 -122.49 -52.23
CA GLN A 245 54.71 -122.38 -51.51
C GLN A 245 54.88 -122.30 -49.98
N PHE A 246 55.90 -122.95 -49.42
CA PHE A 246 56.22 -122.87 -47.99
C PHE A 246 56.84 -121.53 -47.59
N GLU A 247 57.68 -120.94 -48.45
CA GLU A 247 58.22 -119.60 -48.25
C GLU A 247 57.11 -118.53 -48.26
N ASP A 248 56.15 -118.64 -49.19
CA ASP A 248 55.01 -117.71 -49.23
C ASP A 248 54.13 -117.81 -47.98
N TRP A 249 53.89 -119.03 -47.49
CA TRP A 249 53.21 -119.22 -46.21
C TRP A 249 53.98 -118.54 -45.06
N THR A 250 55.30 -118.67 -45.06
CA THR A 250 56.18 -118.05 -44.06
C THR A 250 56.13 -116.51 -44.11
N ARG A 251 55.93 -115.92 -45.29
CA ARG A 251 55.72 -114.48 -45.48
C ARG A 251 54.32 -114.02 -45.08
N LEU A 252 53.28 -114.79 -45.39
CA LEU A 252 51.89 -114.46 -45.10
C LEU A 252 51.56 -114.56 -43.59
N LYS A 253 52.11 -115.56 -42.90
CA LYS A 253 51.85 -115.85 -41.48
C LYS A 253 51.96 -114.64 -40.54
N PRO A 254 53.06 -113.85 -40.51
CA PRO A 254 53.15 -112.69 -39.62
C PRO A 254 52.14 -111.57 -39.96
N ILE A 255 51.73 -111.45 -41.22
CA ILE A 255 50.75 -110.44 -41.66
C ILE A 255 49.36 -110.81 -41.13
N VAL A 256 48.95 -112.08 -41.28
CA VAL A 256 47.65 -112.54 -40.76
C VAL A 256 47.59 -112.49 -39.22
N ASP A 257 48.70 -112.73 -38.52
CA ASP A 257 48.80 -112.57 -37.06
C ASP A 257 48.59 -111.11 -36.62
N LYS A 258 49.16 -110.17 -37.38
CA LYS A 258 49.01 -108.73 -37.13
C LYS A 258 47.60 -108.24 -37.43
N ILE A 259 46.99 -108.71 -38.52
CA ILE A 259 45.58 -108.42 -38.86
C ILE A 259 44.65 -108.95 -37.76
N ALA A 260 44.88 -110.18 -37.30
CA ALA A 260 44.10 -110.78 -36.22
C ALA A 260 44.19 -109.96 -34.93
N THR A 261 45.39 -109.53 -34.55
CA THR A 261 45.60 -108.72 -33.33
C THR A 261 44.91 -107.35 -33.44
N LEU A 262 45.10 -106.64 -34.55
CA LEU A 262 44.50 -105.31 -34.74
C LEU A 262 42.97 -105.36 -34.90
N GLY A 263 42.46 -106.31 -35.69
CA GLY A 263 41.03 -106.48 -35.91
C GLY A 263 40.27 -106.86 -34.63
N THR A 264 40.86 -107.73 -33.80
CA THR A 264 40.23 -108.16 -32.53
C THR A 264 40.45 -107.20 -31.37
N THR A 265 41.32 -106.18 -31.50
CA THR A 265 41.46 -105.12 -30.49
C THR A 265 40.19 -104.26 -30.43
N ASN A 266 39.49 -104.10 -31.56
CA ASN A 266 38.22 -103.37 -31.70
C ASN A 266 38.15 -102.06 -30.88
N ALA A 267 39.19 -101.24 -31.00
CA ALA A 267 39.39 -100.07 -30.14
C ALA A 267 38.25 -99.04 -30.30
N ALA A 268 37.73 -98.88 -31.52
CA ALA A 268 36.63 -97.96 -31.82
C ALA A 268 35.30 -98.37 -31.15
N GLU A 269 34.94 -99.66 -31.18
CA GLU A 269 33.73 -100.14 -30.50
C GLU A 269 33.87 -100.05 -28.97
N THR A 270 35.05 -100.34 -28.45
CA THR A 270 35.35 -100.16 -27.02
C THR A 270 35.22 -98.70 -26.60
N ALA A 271 35.72 -97.76 -27.41
CA ALA A 271 35.57 -96.33 -27.18
C ALA A 271 34.09 -95.90 -27.19
N ASN A 272 33.33 -96.37 -28.18
CA ASN A 272 31.91 -96.07 -28.32
C ASN A 272 31.08 -96.61 -27.15
N LYS A 273 31.34 -97.85 -26.71
CA LYS A 273 30.68 -98.44 -25.55
C LYS A 273 31.00 -97.70 -24.26
N ASN A 274 32.28 -97.38 -24.02
CA ASN A 274 32.69 -96.65 -22.82
C ASN A 274 32.10 -95.23 -22.79
N TYR A 275 32.14 -94.52 -23.91
CA TYR A 275 31.58 -93.18 -24.00
C TYR A 275 30.05 -93.18 -23.89
N SER A 276 29.36 -94.13 -24.50
CA SER A 276 27.90 -94.23 -24.41
C SER A 276 27.41 -94.66 -23.02
N ALA A 277 28.16 -95.51 -22.31
CA ALA A 277 27.80 -95.98 -20.96
C ALA A 277 28.11 -94.96 -19.86
N GLU A 278 29.25 -94.26 -19.95
CA GLU A 278 29.72 -93.37 -18.88
C GLU A 278 29.80 -91.90 -19.35
N GLY A 279 30.52 -91.62 -20.43
CA GLY A 279 30.83 -90.26 -20.87
C GLY A 279 29.60 -89.42 -21.28
N ARG A 280 28.65 -90.01 -21.99
CA ARG A 280 27.44 -89.33 -22.49
C ARG A 280 26.42 -89.06 -21.38
N PRO A 281 26.05 -90.01 -20.50
CA PRO A 281 25.20 -89.72 -19.35
C PRO A 281 25.81 -88.65 -18.43
N TYR A 282 27.13 -88.69 -18.23
CA TYR A 282 27.83 -87.70 -17.41
C TYR A 282 27.76 -86.29 -18.03
N LEU A 283 27.94 -86.17 -19.35
CA LEU A 283 27.78 -84.90 -20.06
C LEU A 283 26.37 -84.33 -19.92
N LEU A 284 25.34 -85.18 -20.03
CA LEU A 284 23.95 -84.75 -19.91
C LEU A 284 23.63 -84.25 -18.50
N ASP A 285 24.19 -84.88 -17.46
CA ASP A 285 24.04 -84.40 -16.08
C ASP A 285 24.76 -83.06 -15.86
N LEU A 286 25.95 -82.89 -16.45
CA LEU A 286 26.68 -81.62 -16.42
C LEU A 286 25.89 -80.48 -17.09
N ILE A 287 25.30 -80.74 -18.26
CA ILE A 287 24.43 -79.77 -18.95
C ILE A 287 23.21 -79.43 -18.08
N ARG A 288 22.59 -80.43 -17.43
CA ARG A 288 21.47 -80.20 -16.49
C ARG A 288 21.88 -79.29 -15.32
N GLN A 289 23.07 -79.50 -14.74
CA GLN A 289 23.59 -78.64 -13.67
C GLN A 289 23.83 -77.20 -14.14
N LEU A 290 24.31 -77.01 -15.38
CA LEU A 290 24.44 -75.68 -15.98
C LEU A 290 23.07 -75.02 -16.20
N ASP A 291 22.05 -75.75 -16.65
CA ASP A 291 20.69 -75.24 -16.82
C ASP A 291 20.05 -74.82 -15.47
N GLU A 292 20.28 -75.58 -14.40
CA GLU A 292 19.84 -75.21 -13.04
C GLU A 292 20.49 -73.90 -12.57
N LEU A 293 21.76 -73.70 -12.88
CA LEU A 293 22.48 -72.46 -12.57
C LEU A 293 21.94 -71.26 -13.37
N ILE A 294 21.58 -71.45 -14.65
CA ILE A 294 20.91 -70.43 -15.47
C ILE A 294 19.57 -70.02 -14.83
N ALA A 295 18.78 -70.99 -14.38
CA ALA A 295 17.49 -70.72 -13.74
C ALA A 295 17.65 -69.96 -12.41
N ALA A 296 18.68 -70.27 -11.63
CA ALA A 296 18.99 -69.56 -10.38
C ALA A 296 19.35 -68.08 -10.64
N GLU A 297 20.23 -67.80 -11.60
CA GLU A 297 20.60 -66.43 -11.98
C GLU A 297 19.42 -65.63 -12.57
N THR A 298 18.53 -66.30 -13.31
CA THR A 298 17.32 -65.67 -13.85
C THR A 298 16.39 -65.20 -12.73
N ARG A 299 16.20 -65.99 -11.66
CA ARG A 299 15.40 -65.57 -10.50
C ARG A 299 16.02 -64.38 -9.75
N VAL A 300 17.35 -64.32 -9.67
CA VAL A 300 18.05 -63.16 -9.09
C VAL A 300 17.80 -61.90 -9.93
N ALA A 301 17.84 -62.01 -11.25
CA ALA A 301 17.51 -60.91 -12.16
C ALA A 301 16.06 -60.42 -11.98
N GLU A 302 15.08 -61.34 -11.92
CA GLU A 302 13.66 -61.01 -11.70
C GLU A 302 13.42 -60.35 -10.33
N GLY A 303 14.09 -60.83 -9.27
CA GLY A 303 13.99 -60.25 -7.93
C GLY A 303 14.50 -58.80 -7.87
N LEU A 304 15.63 -58.51 -8.51
CA LEU A 304 16.19 -57.15 -8.63
C LEU A 304 15.29 -56.22 -9.46
N ALA A 305 14.68 -56.73 -10.54
CA ALA A 305 13.72 -55.96 -11.34
C ALA A 305 12.46 -55.60 -10.52
N GLY A 306 11.92 -56.56 -9.75
CA GLY A 306 10.77 -56.36 -8.87
C GLY A 306 11.03 -55.35 -7.75
N SER A 307 12.18 -55.43 -7.07
CA SER A 307 12.53 -54.47 -6.00
C SER A 307 12.73 -53.06 -6.55
N THR A 308 13.30 -52.92 -7.75
CA THR A 308 13.48 -51.62 -8.42
C THR A 308 12.14 -50.97 -8.77
N GLN A 309 11.16 -51.76 -9.21
CA GLN A 309 9.81 -51.28 -9.51
C GLN A 309 9.07 -50.79 -8.25
N ALA A 310 9.14 -51.56 -7.15
CA ALA A 310 8.52 -51.17 -5.89
C ALA A 310 9.14 -49.89 -5.28
N GLU A 311 10.46 -49.74 -5.39
CA GLU A 311 11.18 -48.55 -4.92
C GLU A 311 10.84 -47.31 -5.78
N TYR A 312 10.69 -47.49 -7.09
CA TYR A 312 10.20 -46.44 -8.00
C TYR A 312 8.78 -45.97 -7.62
N GLU A 313 7.84 -46.90 -7.39
CA GLU A 313 6.46 -46.59 -7.00
C GLU A 313 6.39 -45.87 -5.64
N SER A 314 7.12 -46.36 -4.63
CA SER A 314 7.17 -45.68 -3.32
C SER A 314 7.79 -44.29 -3.41
N THR A 315 8.78 -44.08 -4.27
CA THR A 315 9.40 -42.78 -4.48
C THR A 315 8.42 -41.81 -5.16
N ARG A 316 7.75 -42.26 -6.22
CA ARG A 316 6.75 -41.49 -6.96
C ARG A 316 5.65 -40.98 -6.02
N ASP A 317 5.12 -41.85 -5.16
CA ASP A 317 4.01 -41.49 -4.28
C ASP A 317 4.41 -40.46 -3.22
N ARG A 318 5.63 -40.58 -2.66
CA ARG A 318 6.18 -39.57 -1.73
C ARG A 318 6.42 -38.21 -2.41
N MET A 319 6.89 -38.21 -3.66
CA MET A 319 7.03 -36.98 -4.46
C MET A 319 5.67 -36.32 -4.72
N MET A 320 4.64 -37.09 -5.07
CA MET A 320 3.29 -36.57 -5.27
C MET A 320 2.72 -35.93 -4.00
N ILE A 321 2.90 -36.57 -2.84
CA ILE A 321 2.47 -36.01 -1.55
C ILE A 321 3.16 -34.67 -1.25
N LEU A 322 4.47 -34.57 -1.46
CA LEU A 322 5.22 -33.32 -1.25
C LEU A 322 4.76 -32.20 -2.18
N VAL A 323 4.49 -32.51 -3.46
CA VAL A 323 3.95 -31.53 -4.42
C VAL A 323 2.57 -31.05 -3.99
N VAL A 324 1.67 -31.96 -3.60
CA VAL A 324 0.33 -31.60 -3.12
C VAL A 324 0.40 -30.73 -1.86
N LEU A 325 1.25 -31.07 -0.89
CA LEU A 325 1.47 -30.26 0.31
C LEU A 325 2.01 -28.87 -0.01
N ALA A 326 2.94 -28.76 -0.96
CA ALA A 326 3.47 -27.46 -1.41
C ALA A 326 2.36 -26.58 -2.02
N VAL A 327 1.51 -27.16 -2.87
CA VAL A 327 0.38 -26.46 -3.48
C VAL A 327 -0.64 -26.02 -2.43
N LEU A 328 -0.99 -26.89 -1.48
CA LEU A 328 -1.93 -26.57 -0.39
C LEU A 328 -1.38 -25.47 0.53
N ALA A 329 -0.10 -25.53 0.90
CA ALA A 329 0.54 -24.50 1.71
C ALA A 329 0.57 -23.15 0.97
N GLY A 330 0.87 -23.15 -0.33
CA GLY A 330 0.80 -21.97 -1.19
C GLY A 330 -0.60 -21.38 -1.27
N ALA A 331 -1.62 -22.22 -1.52
CA ALA A 331 -3.01 -21.80 -1.59
C ALA A 331 -3.51 -21.23 -0.25
N PHE A 332 -3.15 -21.86 0.88
CA PHE A 332 -3.48 -21.37 2.21
C PHE A 332 -2.84 -20.01 2.50
N ALA A 333 -1.55 -19.85 2.21
CA ALA A 333 -0.85 -18.58 2.41
C ALA A 333 -1.44 -17.46 1.53
N ALA A 334 -1.76 -17.77 0.27
CA ALA A 334 -2.41 -16.83 -0.65
C ALA A 334 -3.80 -16.41 -0.14
N PHE A 335 -4.62 -17.37 0.29
CA PHE A 335 -5.94 -17.10 0.84
C PHE A 335 -5.88 -16.26 2.13
N TRP A 336 -4.95 -16.60 3.03
CA TRP A 336 -4.74 -15.87 4.28
C TRP A 336 -4.29 -14.42 4.05
N LEU A 337 -3.31 -14.20 3.16
CA LEU A 337 -2.85 -12.87 2.77
C LEU A 337 -3.97 -12.07 2.10
N ALA A 338 -4.64 -12.63 1.09
CA ALA A 338 -5.73 -11.99 0.37
C ALA A 338 -6.86 -11.56 1.31
N ARG A 339 -7.30 -12.46 2.21
CA ARG A 339 -8.36 -12.17 3.17
C ARG A 339 -7.94 -11.12 4.21
N SER A 340 -6.67 -11.12 4.63
CA SER A 340 -6.16 -10.14 5.59
C SER A 340 -6.03 -8.73 5.00
N ILE A 341 -5.61 -8.60 3.74
CA ILE A 341 -5.45 -7.33 3.03
C ILE A 341 -6.81 -6.78 2.61
N ALA A 342 -7.66 -7.62 1.99
CA ALA A 342 -8.96 -7.21 1.49
C ALA A 342 -9.86 -6.66 2.61
N ARG A 343 -9.92 -7.32 3.78
CA ARG A 343 -10.70 -6.80 4.92
C ARG A 343 -10.20 -5.44 5.40
N GLY A 344 -8.88 -5.26 5.48
CA GLY A 344 -8.28 -4.02 5.94
C GLY A 344 -8.52 -2.86 4.97
N LEU A 345 -8.36 -3.12 3.67
CA LEU A 345 -8.58 -2.12 2.62
C LEU A 345 -10.06 -1.75 2.48
N HIS A 346 -10.97 -2.73 2.62
CA HIS A 346 -12.40 -2.46 2.60
C HIS A 346 -12.85 -1.59 3.79
N LEU A 347 -12.23 -1.76 4.96
CA LEU A 347 -12.49 -0.89 6.11
C LEU A 347 -12.00 0.55 5.86
N ALA A 348 -10.79 0.70 5.30
CA ALA A 348 -10.26 2.01 4.91
C ALA A 348 -11.14 2.68 3.85
N GLN A 349 -11.57 1.94 2.83
CA GLN A 349 -12.50 2.41 1.80
C GLN A 349 -13.85 2.82 2.40
N HIS A 350 -14.41 2.03 3.32
CA HIS A 350 -15.66 2.37 4.00
C HIS A 350 -15.57 3.71 4.73
N HIS A 351 -14.49 3.94 5.50
CA HIS A 351 -14.30 5.20 6.20
C HIS A 351 -14.02 6.37 5.24
N ALA A 352 -13.19 6.18 4.22
CA ALA A 352 -12.93 7.20 3.21
C ALA A 352 -14.21 7.61 2.47
N ARG A 353 -15.07 6.65 2.12
CA ARG A 353 -16.37 6.90 1.49
C ARG A 353 -17.30 7.69 2.39
N ARG A 354 -17.38 7.33 3.69
CA ARG A 354 -18.17 8.10 4.66
C ARG A 354 -17.68 9.53 4.81
N ILE A 355 -16.37 9.75 4.87
CA ILE A 355 -15.77 11.10 4.89
C ILE A 355 -16.17 11.87 3.62
N GLY A 356 -16.10 11.24 2.45
CA GLY A 356 -16.52 11.84 1.17
C GLY A 356 -18.02 12.13 1.08
N GLU A 357 -18.86 11.35 1.76
CA GLU A 357 -20.31 11.56 1.90
C GLU A 357 -20.64 12.58 3.03
N GLY A 358 -19.62 13.21 3.63
CA GLY A 358 -19.78 14.20 4.70
C GLY A 358 -19.98 13.61 6.10
N ASP A 359 -20.04 12.28 6.26
CA ASP A 359 -20.22 11.65 7.56
C ASP A 359 -18.89 11.39 8.28
N ILE A 360 -18.53 12.33 9.17
CA ILE A 360 -17.36 12.27 10.04
C ILE A 360 -17.73 12.02 11.51
N SER A 361 -18.94 11.52 11.76
CA SER A 361 -19.52 11.44 13.10
C SER A 361 -19.02 10.26 13.94
N GLN A 362 -18.46 9.22 13.31
CA GLN A 362 -18.02 8.02 14.02
C GLN A 362 -16.50 7.88 14.00
N PRO A 363 -15.86 7.65 15.16
CA PRO A 363 -14.42 7.54 15.26
C PRO A 363 -13.89 6.28 14.54
N ILE A 364 -12.76 6.42 13.87
CA ILE A 364 -12.05 5.29 13.24
C ILE A 364 -11.21 4.57 14.30
N LEU A 365 -11.68 3.41 14.77
CA LEU A 365 -10.93 2.59 15.74
C LEU A 365 -9.86 1.75 15.03
N VAL A 366 -8.59 2.07 15.29
CA VAL A 366 -7.45 1.35 14.72
C VAL A 366 -7.04 0.20 15.63
N ALA A 367 -7.48 -1.03 15.33
CA ALA A 367 -7.11 -2.24 16.08
C ALA A 367 -5.99 -3.07 15.41
N ARG A 368 -5.28 -2.50 14.41
CA ARG A 368 -4.25 -3.20 13.62
C ARG A 368 -2.88 -2.57 13.80
N ASN A 369 -1.86 -3.42 13.83
CA ASN A 369 -0.46 -3.02 13.92
C ASN A 369 0.32 -3.49 12.67
N ASP A 370 -0.13 -3.01 11.51
CA ASP A 370 0.46 -3.22 10.17
C ASP A 370 0.28 -1.95 9.31
N GLU A 371 0.73 -1.98 8.06
CA GLU A 371 0.66 -0.84 7.14
C GLU A 371 -0.78 -0.37 6.86
N ILE A 372 -1.77 -1.26 7.00
CA ILE A 372 -3.19 -0.86 6.90
C ILE A 372 -3.63 -0.15 8.18
N GLY A 373 -3.10 -0.53 9.34
CA GLY A 373 -3.26 0.20 10.60
C GLY A 373 -2.75 1.64 10.50
N ASP A 374 -1.59 1.86 9.88
CA ASP A 374 -1.06 3.20 9.62
C ASP A 374 -2.00 4.01 8.72
N LEU A 375 -2.49 3.42 7.62
CA LEU A 375 -3.46 4.07 6.73
C LEU A 375 -4.73 4.48 7.49
N LEU A 376 -5.30 3.58 8.31
CA LEU A 376 -6.48 3.89 9.12
C LEU A 376 -6.19 4.97 10.17
N THR A 377 -4.98 5.01 10.73
CA THR A 377 -4.55 6.06 11.66
C THR A 377 -4.52 7.42 10.96
N THR A 378 -3.94 7.50 9.77
CA THR A 378 -3.93 8.73 8.96
C THR A 378 -5.35 9.18 8.60
N LEU A 379 -6.22 8.25 8.21
CA LEU A 379 -7.65 8.56 7.97
C LEU A 379 -8.34 9.08 9.25
N SER A 380 -8.03 8.52 10.42
CA SER A 380 -8.56 8.98 11.70
C SER A 380 -8.11 10.41 12.03
N GLN A 381 -6.83 10.73 11.78
CA GLN A 381 -6.30 12.08 11.98
C GLN A 381 -6.96 13.08 11.03
N MET A 382 -7.12 12.70 9.75
CA MET A 382 -7.84 13.51 8.76
C MET A 382 -9.29 13.76 9.18
N GLN A 383 -10.00 12.73 9.63
CA GLN A 383 -11.37 12.85 10.15
C GLN A 383 -11.44 13.83 11.33
N SER A 384 -10.53 13.71 12.31
CA SER A 384 -10.50 14.60 13.47
C SER A 384 -10.27 16.05 13.05
N LYS A 385 -9.31 16.30 12.15
CA LYS A 385 -9.01 17.65 11.65
C LYS A 385 -10.17 18.27 10.87
N LEU A 386 -10.86 17.46 10.06
CA LEU A 386 -12.08 17.91 9.37
C LEU A 386 -13.17 18.26 10.37
N ASN A 387 -13.36 17.43 11.41
CA ASN A 387 -14.37 17.68 12.45
C ASN A 387 -14.10 19.01 13.18
N ASP A 388 -12.86 19.22 13.64
CA ASP A 388 -12.46 20.46 14.32
C ASP A 388 -12.66 21.69 13.42
N THR A 389 -12.23 21.60 12.15
CA THR A 389 -12.34 22.71 11.19
C THR A 389 -13.79 23.07 10.90
N ILE A 390 -14.64 22.08 10.62
CA ILE A 390 -16.05 22.30 10.34
C ILE A 390 -16.79 22.81 11.59
N ALA A 391 -16.44 22.32 12.79
CA ALA A 391 -16.99 22.85 14.04
C ALA A 391 -16.64 24.34 14.21
N SER A 392 -15.37 24.71 13.99
CA SER A 392 -14.93 26.11 14.05
C SER A 392 -15.61 27.00 13.00
N ILE A 393 -15.89 26.48 11.80
CA ILE A 393 -16.65 27.20 10.77
C ILE A 393 -18.09 27.47 11.26
N ARG A 394 -18.77 26.46 11.81
CA ARG A 394 -20.14 26.65 12.35
C ARG A 394 -20.17 27.67 13.48
N ASP A 395 -19.23 27.57 14.43
CA ASP A 395 -19.14 28.52 15.54
C ASP A 395 -18.88 29.95 15.03
N SER A 396 -17.97 30.10 14.06
CA SER A 396 -17.65 31.39 13.44
C SER A 396 -18.84 31.97 12.67
N SER A 397 -19.55 31.15 11.89
CA SER A 397 -20.78 31.55 11.19
C SER A 397 -21.86 31.98 12.17
N ALA A 398 -22.07 31.26 13.26
CA ALA A 398 -23.02 31.65 14.31
C ALA A 398 -22.65 33.00 14.93
N GLN A 399 -21.35 33.25 15.16
CA GLN A 399 -20.87 34.52 15.68
C GLN A 399 -21.06 35.68 14.69
N VAL A 400 -20.79 35.47 13.40
CA VAL A 400 -21.04 36.48 12.35
C VAL A 400 -22.53 36.78 12.22
N ALA A 401 -23.40 35.77 12.24
CA ALA A 401 -24.85 35.98 12.18
C ALA A 401 -25.37 36.78 13.39
N SER A 402 -24.87 36.45 14.60
CA SER A 402 -25.20 37.20 15.81
C SER A 402 -24.67 38.64 15.76
N GLY A 403 -23.43 38.84 15.33
CA GLY A 403 -22.83 40.17 15.18
C GLY A 403 -23.56 41.03 14.15
N SER A 404 -23.95 40.42 13.03
CA SER A 404 -24.75 41.06 12.00
C SER A 404 -26.13 41.48 12.52
N SER A 405 -26.80 40.62 13.29
CA SER A 405 -28.10 40.96 13.90
C SER A 405 -27.96 42.16 14.87
N GLN A 406 -26.86 42.23 15.61
CA GLN A 406 -26.56 43.37 16.48
C GLN A 406 -26.27 44.64 15.68
N SER A 407 -25.48 44.56 14.61
CA SER A 407 -25.22 45.70 13.72
C SER A 407 -26.50 46.23 13.07
N ALA A 408 -27.42 45.36 12.66
CA ALA A 408 -28.71 45.77 12.13
C ALA A 408 -29.54 46.54 13.17
N ALA A 409 -29.58 46.07 14.42
CA ALA A 409 -30.26 46.77 15.51
C ALA A 409 -29.62 48.15 15.79
N THR A 410 -28.29 48.23 15.80
CA THR A 410 -27.57 49.51 15.96
C THR A 410 -27.85 50.47 14.81
N ALA A 411 -27.92 49.95 13.58
CA ALA A 411 -28.25 50.75 12.40
C ALA A 411 -29.68 51.31 12.47
N GLU A 412 -30.66 50.52 12.90
CA GLU A 412 -32.04 50.99 13.14
C GLU A 412 -32.07 52.09 14.21
N GLN A 413 -31.35 51.91 15.32
CA GLN A 413 -31.24 52.92 16.37
C GLN A 413 -30.59 54.22 15.86
N LEU A 414 -29.52 54.11 15.06
CA LEU A 414 -28.85 55.27 14.48
C LEU A 414 -29.76 56.00 13.46
N SER A 415 -30.50 55.26 12.65
CA SER A 415 -31.47 55.82 11.69
C SER A 415 -32.61 56.57 12.41
N SER A 416 -33.15 55.98 13.48
CA SER A 416 -34.16 56.64 14.34
C SER A 416 -33.58 57.90 14.99
N GLY A 417 -32.38 57.81 15.56
CA GLY A 417 -31.71 58.95 16.18
C GLY A 417 -31.40 60.07 15.19
N ALA A 418 -30.98 59.75 13.97
CA ALA A 418 -30.79 60.73 12.90
C ALA A 418 -32.11 61.42 12.51
N THR A 419 -33.22 60.67 12.47
CA THR A 419 -34.54 61.25 12.17
C THR A 419 -34.99 62.21 13.28
N GLU A 420 -34.77 61.86 14.55
CA GLU A 420 -35.04 62.75 15.69
C GLU A 420 -34.14 63.99 15.67
N GLN A 421 -32.85 63.82 15.34
CA GLN A 421 -31.91 64.93 15.19
C GLN A 421 -32.31 65.88 14.05
N ALA A 422 -32.78 65.35 12.92
CA ALA A 422 -33.26 66.16 11.81
C ALA A 422 -34.43 67.04 12.23
N ALA A 423 -35.43 66.46 12.91
CA ALA A 423 -36.58 67.20 13.42
C ALA A 423 -36.16 68.28 14.45
N ALA A 424 -35.23 67.97 15.35
CA ALA A 424 -34.70 68.93 16.32
C ALA A 424 -33.92 70.07 15.63
N SER A 425 -33.15 69.76 14.59
CA SER A 425 -32.40 70.72 13.78
C SER A 425 -33.33 71.67 13.01
N GLU A 426 -34.40 71.14 12.39
CA GLU A 426 -35.44 71.94 11.72
C GLU A 426 -36.12 72.90 12.70
N GLN A 427 -36.49 72.42 13.89
CA GLN A 427 -37.09 73.25 14.94
C GLN A 427 -36.14 74.35 15.43
N ALA A 428 -34.86 74.00 15.64
CA ALA A 428 -33.83 74.95 16.04
C ALA A 428 -33.62 76.02 14.94
N SER A 429 -33.58 75.62 13.67
CA SER A 429 -33.45 76.52 12.53
C SER A 429 -34.59 77.55 12.52
N ALA A 430 -35.84 77.09 12.64
CA ALA A 430 -37.00 77.98 12.70
C ALA A 430 -36.95 78.94 13.90
N ALA A 431 -36.52 78.47 15.07
CA ALA A 431 -36.36 79.32 16.26
C ALA A 431 -35.25 80.38 16.07
N ILE A 432 -34.17 80.03 15.38
CA ILE A 432 -33.05 80.93 15.07
C ILE A 432 -33.42 81.96 14.00
N GLU A 433 -34.20 81.58 12.98
CA GLU A 433 -34.77 82.54 12.02
C GLU A 433 -35.69 83.56 12.71
N GLN A 434 -36.57 83.08 13.60
CA GLN A 434 -37.42 83.97 14.41
C GLN A 434 -36.58 84.87 15.33
N MET A 435 -35.50 84.33 15.92
CA MET A 435 -34.58 85.10 16.75
C MET A 435 -33.87 86.19 15.94
N ALA A 436 -33.38 85.86 14.73
CA ALA A 436 -32.76 86.82 13.82
C ALA A 436 -33.71 87.98 13.50
N ALA A 437 -34.98 87.67 13.22
CA ALA A 437 -36.01 88.67 12.97
C ALA A 437 -36.23 89.59 14.19
N ASN A 438 -36.35 89.01 15.39
CA ASN A 438 -36.53 89.77 16.63
C ASN A 438 -35.33 90.64 16.97
N VAL A 439 -34.10 90.15 16.80
CA VAL A 439 -32.87 90.93 17.04
C VAL A 439 -32.79 92.11 16.06
N ARG A 440 -33.12 91.87 14.77
CA ARG A 440 -33.17 92.93 13.76
C ARG A 440 -34.21 94.01 14.11
N GLN A 441 -35.41 93.59 14.50
CA GLN A 441 -36.47 94.49 14.94
C GLN A 441 -36.07 95.28 16.19
N ASN A 442 -35.41 94.65 17.17
CA ASN A 442 -34.91 95.32 18.37
C ASN A 442 -33.84 96.36 18.05
N SER A 443 -32.92 96.06 17.11
CA SER A 443 -31.92 97.03 16.65
C SER A 443 -32.57 98.24 15.98
N GLU A 444 -33.59 98.05 15.15
CA GLU A 444 -34.33 99.13 14.50
C GLU A 444 -35.13 99.98 15.51
N ASN A 445 -35.80 99.33 16.47
CA ASN A 445 -36.48 100.00 17.56
C ASN A 445 -35.52 100.82 18.43
N ALA A 446 -34.34 100.27 18.73
CA ALA A 446 -33.30 100.98 19.46
C ALA A 446 -32.83 102.22 18.68
N ASN A 447 -32.44 102.07 17.41
CA ASN A 447 -32.02 103.20 16.58
C ASN A 447 -33.12 104.29 16.45
N THR A 448 -34.39 103.90 16.39
CA THR A 448 -35.51 104.84 16.35
C THR A 448 -35.68 105.56 17.69
N THR A 449 -35.57 104.83 18.80
CA THR A 449 -35.67 105.37 20.16
C THR A 449 -34.54 106.34 20.48
N GLU A 450 -33.30 106.04 20.03
CA GLU A 450 -32.13 106.91 20.17
C GLU A 450 -32.37 108.26 19.48
N LYS A 451 -32.89 108.25 18.24
CA LYS A 451 -33.23 109.47 17.51
C LYS A 451 -34.30 110.30 18.22
N ILE A 452 -35.32 109.65 18.77
CA ILE A 452 -36.39 110.32 19.51
C ILE A 452 -35.84 110.93 20.80
N ALA A 453 -35.02 110.20 21.56
CA ALA A 453 -34.38 110.68 22.79
C ALA A 453 -33.46 111.87 22.51
N ALA A 454 -32.60 111.78 21.48
CA ALA A 454 -31.74 112.88 21.07
C ALA A 454 -32.54 114.15 20.71
N GLN A 455 -33.64 113.99 19.95
CA GLN A 455 -34.52 115.10 19.60
C GLN A 455 -35.26 115.67 20.83
N ALA A 456 -35.67 114.82 21.76
CA ALA A 456 -36.32 115.22 23.01
C ALA A 456 -35.36 116.04 23.90
N SER A 457 -34.09 115.63 24.00
CA SER A 457 -33.04 116.39 24.71
C SER A 457 -32.88 117.79 24.10
N VAL A 458 -32.77 117.89 22.77
CA VAL A 458 -32.68 119.19 22.07
C VAL A 458 -33.91 120.07 22.34
N ASN A 459 -35.11 119.49 22.34
CA ASN A 459 -36.34 120.23 22.63
C ASN A 459 -36.41 120.68 24.10
N ALA A 460 -36.04 119.82 25.04
CA ALA A 460 -35.97 120.15 26.46
C ALA A 460 -34.95 121.25 26.74
N GLN A 461 -33.77 121.22 26.11
CA GLN A 461 -32.78 122.30 26.18
C GLN A 461 -33.33 123.64 25.65
N LYS A 462 -34.08 123.62 24.53
CA LYS A 462 -34.73 124.82 23.99
C LYS A 462 -35.81 125.35 24.95
N SER A 463 -36.62 124.48 25.53
CA SER A 463 -37.61 124.85 26.55
C SER A 463 -36.94 125.43 27.79
N GLY A 464 -35.84 124.83 28.26
CA GLY A 464 -35.07 125.33 29.40
C GLY A 464 -34.55 126.75 29.16
N LYS A 465 -34.01 127.02 27.96
CA LYS A 465 -33.59 128.38 27.57
C LYS A 465 -34.75 129.38 27.57
N ALA A 466 -35.93 128.98 27.06
CA ALA A 466 -37.11 129.85 27.03
C ALA A 466 -37.66 130.15 28.43
N VAL A 467 -37.67 129.14 29.32
CA VAL A 467 -38.03 129.32 30.74
C VAL A 467 -37.00 130.22 31.44
N GLY A 468 -35.69 130.02 31.20
CA GLY A 468 -34.64 130.88 31.73
C GLY A 468 -34.80 132.35 31.32
N ALA A 469 -35.12 132.61 30.04
CA ALA A 469 -35.44 133.97 29.57
C ALA A 469 -36.70 134.53 30.24
N SER A 470 -37.69 133.68 30.53
CA SER A 470 -38.92 134.08 31.23
C SER A 470 -38.65 134.44 32.70
N VAL A 471 -37.78 133.69 33.39
CA VAL A 471 -37.30 133.99 34.76
C VAL A 471 -36.62 135.36 34.80
N GLU A 472 -35.72 135.64 33.85
CA GLU A 472 -35.02 136.93 33.76
C GLU A 472 -36.00 138.10 33.50
N ALA A 473 -36.95 137.92 32.59
CA ALA A 473 -37.99 138.90 32.31
C ALA A 473 -38.86 139.15 33.55
N MET A 474 -39.28 138.10 34.27
CA MET A 474 -40.08 138.22 35.49
C MET A 474 -39.32 138.92 36.62
N ARG A 475 -38.02 138.65 36.77
CA ARG A 475 -37.15 139.36 37.72
C ARG A 475 -37.10 140.86 37.40
N THR A 476 -36.94 141.19 36.12
CA THR A 476 -36.96 142.58 35.65
C THR A 476 -38.31 143.24 35.92
N ILE A 477 -39.42 142.55 35.68
CA ILE A 477 -40.77 143.06 35.98
C ILE A 477 -40.91 143.33 37.48
N ALA A 478 -40.55 142.38 38.34
CA ALA A 478 -40.62 142.55 39.79
C ALA A 478 -39.79 143.77 40.26
N GLU A 479 -38.58 143.96 39.73
CA GLU A 479 -37.75 145.14 40.01
C GLU A 479 -38.42 146.45 39.57
N LYS A 480 -38.99 146.51 38.36
CA LYS A 480 -39.70 147.71 37.87
C LYS A 480 -40.95 148.01 38.68
N ILE A 481 -41.66 146.98 39.12
CA ILE A 481 -42.85 147.12 39.95
C ILE A 481 -42.50 147.65 41.34
N ALA A 482 -41.38 147.20 41.93
CA ALA A 482 -40.88 147.76 43.19
C ALA A 482 -40.57 149.27 43.06
N VAL A 483 -40.00 149.70 41.93
CA VAL A 483 -39.80 151.13 41.63
C VAL A 483 -41.14 151.87 41.51
N ILE A 484 -42.14 151.28 40.84
CA ILE A 484 -43.48 151.88 40.72
C ILE A 484 -44.16 152.03 42.09
N GLN A 485 -44.05 151.03 42.98
CA GLN A 485 -44.55 151.13 44.36
C GLN A 485 -43.91 152.29 45.11
N GLU A 486 -42.59 152.47 44.98
CA GLU A 486 -41.88 153.58 45.62
C GLU A 486 -42.29 154.94 45.02
N ILE A 487 -42.48 155.05 43.70
CA ILE A 487 -43.00 156.26 43.06
C ILE A 487 -44.42 156.57 43.57
N ALA A 488 -45.29 155.56 43.68
CA ALA A 488 -46.64 155.72 44.19
C ALA A 488 -46.62 156.23 45.64
N ARG A 489 -45.76 155.66 46.50
CA ARG A 489 -45.56 156.11 47.89
C ARG A 489 -45.04 157.55 47.98
N GLN A 490 -44.08 157.91 47.14
CA GLN A 490 -43.57 159.29 47.06
C GLN A 490 -44.65 160.27 46.57
N THR A 491 -45.47 159.84 45.60
CA THR A 491 -46.58 160.64 45.08
C THR A 491 -47.67 160.85 46.13
N ASP A 492 -47.97 159.82 46.92
CA ASP A 492 -48.89 159.89 48.06
C ASP A 492 -48.42 160.91 49.11
N LEU A 493 -47.12 160.88 49.46
CA LEU A 493 -46.51 161.85 50.37
C LEU A 493 -46.52 163.28 49.81
N LEU A 494 -46.24 163.46 48.52
CA LEU A 494 -46.33 164.77 47.86
C LEU A 494 -47.76 165.30 47.86
N ALA A 495 -48.73 164.44 47.56
CA ALA A 495 -50.15 164.77 47.57
C ALA A 495 -50.65 165.13 48.98
N LEU A 496 -50.18 164.41 50.00
CA LEU A 496 -50.45 164.73 51.41
C LEU A 496 -49.90 166.11 51.78
N ASN A 497 -48.66 166.40 51.41
CA ASN A 497 -48.05 167.72 51.64
C ASN A 497 -48.82 168.83 50.91
N ALA A 498 -49.24 168.59 49.67
CA ALA A 498 -50.07 169.54 48.91
C ALA A 498 -51.45 169.74 49.54
N ALA A 499 -52.09 168.69 50.07
CA ALA A 499 -53.36 168.78 50.76
C ALA A 499 -53.26 169.59 52.07
N ILE A 500 -52.16 169.43 52.82
CA ILE A 500 -51.87 170.22 54.02
C ILE A 500 -51.70 171.71 53.67
N GLU A 501 -50.93 172.03 52.63
CA GLU A 501 -50.72 173.42 52.22
C GLU A 501 -51.99 174.06 51.65
N ALA A 502 -52.82 173.27 50.95
CA ALA A 502 -54.13 173.71 50.48
C ALA A 502 -55.11 173.99 51.63
N ALA A 503 -55.09 173.21 52.72
CA ALA A 503 -55.86 173.49 53.93
C ALA A 503 -55.39 174.78 54.61
N ARG A 504 -54.08 175.06 54.58
CA ARG A 504 -53.46 176.25 55.16
C ARG A 504 -53.83 177.55 54.42
N ALA A 505 -53.98 177.49 53.10
CA ALA A 505 -54.37 178.64 52.27
C ALA A 505 -55.87 179.04 52.38
N GLY A 506 -56.63 178.35 53.23
CA GLY A 506 -58.03 178.68 53.54
C GLY A 506 -58.93 178.67 52.30
N HIS A 507 -59.76 179.71 52.13
CA HIS A 507 -60.75 179.75 51.03
C HIS A 507 -60.12 179.74 49.63
N HIS A 508 -58.88 180.21 49.45
CA HIS A 508 -58.19 180.21 48.16
C HIS A 508 -57.61 178.83 47.77
N GLY A 509 -57.43 177.92 48.72
CA GLY A 509 -56.85 176.59 48.50
C GLY A 509 -57.85 175.48 48.16
N LYS A 510 -59.16 175.77 48.17
CA LYS A 510 -60.21 174.73 48.03
C LYS A 510 -60.10 173.90 46.74
N GLY A 511 -59.76 174.52 45.61
CA GLY A 511 -59.54 173.80 44.34
C GLY A 511 -58.30 172.91 44.38
N PHE A 512 -57.21 173.39 44.99
CA PHE A 512 -55.96 172.62 45.16
C PHE A 512 -56.14 171.44 46.10
N ALA A 513 -56.93 171.57 47.17
CA ALA A 513 -57.21 170.49 48.12
C ALA A 513 -57.92 169.31 47.44
N VAL A 514 -58.85 169.60 46.52
CA VAL A 514 -59.55 168.56 45.74
C VAL A 514 -58.58 167.84 44.81
N VAL A 515 -57.74 168.57 44.08
CA VAL A 515 -56.71 167.95 43.20
C VAL A 515 -55.73 167.11 44.02
N ALA A 516 -55.25 167.61 45.15
CA ALA A 516 -54.36 166.86 46.03
C ALA A 516 -55.01 165.57 46.58
N SER A 517 -56.29 165.62 46.97
CA SER A 517 -57.03 164.41 47.38
C SER A 517 -57.21 163.41 46.23
N GLU A 518 -57.37 163.88 44.99
CA GLU A 518 -57.53 163.00 43.83
C GLU A 518 -56.19 162.36 43.43
N VAL A 519 -55.09 163.13 43.48
CA VAL A 519 -53.73 162.62 43.28
C VAL A 519 -53.37 161.59 44.34
N ARG A 520 -53.74 161.84 45.61
CA ARG A 520 -53.54 160.89 46.71
C ARG A 520 -54.28 159.57 46.49
N LYS A 521 -55.58 159.63 46.14
CA LYS A 521 -56.36 158.42 45.79
C LYS A 521 -55.77 157.66 44.61
N LEU A 522 -55.25 158.37 43.59
CA LEU A 522 -54.58 157.75 42.45
C LEU A 522 -53.26 157.08 42.86
N ALA A 523 -52.50 157.68 43.77
CA ALA A 523 -51.27 157.13 44.33
C ALA A 523 -51.54 155.88 45.18
N GLU A 524 -52.49 155.91 46.12
CA GLU A 524 -52.91 154.74 46.90
C GLU A 524 -53.38 153.60 45.99
N ARG A 525 -54.19 153.90 44.96
CA ARG A 525 -54.64 152.90 43.99
C ARG A 525 -53.51 152.35 43.13
N SER A 526 -52.52 153.18 42.76
CA SER A 526 -51.32 152.73 42.03
C SER A 526 -50.43 151.85 42.90
N GLN A 527 -50.35 152.14 44.19
CA GLN A 527 -49.58 151.35 45.15
C GLN A 527 -50.19 149.96 45.34
N VAL A 528 -51.52 149.86 45.52
CA VAL A 528 -52.23 148.57 45.62
C VAL A 528 -52.05 147.74 44.35
N ALA A 529 -52.26 148.34 43.17
CA ALA A 529 -52.08 147.63 41.90
C ALA A 529 -50.63 147.14 41.70
N ALA A 530 -49.64 147.97 42.07
CA ALA A 530 -48.24 147.57 42.00
C ALA A 530 -47.90 146.50 43.06
N GLN A 531 -48.57 146.46 44.22
CA GLN A 531 -48.44 145.36 45.18
C GLN A 531 -48.96 144.05 44.60
N GLU A 532 -50.17 144.04 44.05
CA GLU A 532 -50.78 142.85 43.43
C GLU A 532 -49.92 142.31 42.27
N ILE A 533 -49.40 143.18 41.40
CA ILE A 533 -48.50 142.75 40.31
C ILE A 533 -47.17 142.24 40.86
N GLY A 534 -46.67 142.83 41.95
CA GLY A 534 -45.42 142.41 42.59
C GLY A 534 -45.53 141.01 43.18
N GLU A 535 -46.61 140.74 43.91
CA GLU A 535 -46.91 139.42 44.48
C GLU A 535 -47.09 138.37 43.36
N LEU A 536 -47.86 138.68 42.31
CA LEU A 536 -48.05 137.78 41.16
C LEU A 536 -46.74 137.51 40.41
N SER A 537 -45.89 138.53 40.25
CA SER A 537 -44.58 138.38 39.59
C SER A 537 -43.64 137.51 40.42
N ALA A 538 -43.68 137.63 41.75
CA ALA A 538 -42.88 136.80 42.66
C ALA A 538 -43.34 135.32 42.62
N GLU A 539 -44.64 135.06 42.64
CA GLU A 539 -45.20 133.71 42.49
C GLU A 539 -44.84 133.08 41.13
N THR A 540 -44.95 133.88 40.05
CA THR A 540 -44.59 133.43 38.69
C THR A 540 -43.10 133.15 38.57
N LEU A 541 -42.25 133.94 39.23
CA LEU A 541 -40.80 133.71 39.29
C LEU A 541 -40.47 132.38 39.95
N LEU A 542 -41.04 132.11 41.14
CA LEU A 542 -40.82 130.85 41.87
C LEU A 542 -41.21 129.63 41.02
N THR A 543 -42.38 129.68 40.38
CA THR A 543 -42.87 128.59 39.51
C THR A 543 -41.98 128.40 38.29
N SER A 544 -41.49 129.49 37.69
CA SER A 544 -40.59 129.44 36.53
C SER A 544 -39.20 128.92 36.89
N GLU A 545 -38.67 129.27 38.06
CA GLU A 545 -37.40 128.74 38.58
C GLU A 545 -37.50 127.24 38.91
N GLU A 546 -38.64 126.78 39.44
CA GLU A 546 -38.90 125.36 39.65
C GLU A 546 -38.98 124.60 38.32
N ALA A 547 -39.72 125.11 37.33
CA ALA A 547 -39.78 124.53 35.99
C ALA A 547 -38.39 124.48 35.32
N GLY A 548 -37.56 125.52 35.50
CA GLY A 548 -36.18 125.55 35.04
C GLY A 548 -35.33 124.44 35.67
N ARG A 549 -35.37 124.30 37.00
CA ARG A 549 -34.66 123.22 37.72
C ARG A 549 -35.09 121.82 37.28
N MET A 550 -36.39 121.62 37.02
CA MET A 550 -36.89 120.34 36.49
C MET A 550 -36.34 120.04 35.10
N LEU A 551 -36.25 121.04 34.22
CA LEU A 551 -35.68 120.88 32.87
C LEU A 551 -34.17 120.64 32.91
N ASP A 552 -33.43 121.29 33.81
CA ASP A 552 -32.00 121.07 34.02
C ASP A 552 -31.68 119.65 34.50
N ALA A 553 -32.59 119.03 35.27
CA ALA A 553 -32.48 117.62 35.67
C ALA A 553 -32.92 116.65 34.56
N LEU A 554 -33.95 117.01 33.78
CA LEU A 554 -34.53 116.15 32.75
C LEU A 554 -33.60 115.94 31.54
N VAL A 555 -32.85 116.98 31.14
CA VAL A 555 -31.95 116.89 29.97
C VAL A 555 -30.88 115.79 30.15
N PRO A 556 -30.11 115.75 31.26
CA PRO A 556 -29.17 114.65 31.52
C PRO A 556 -29.82 113.26 31.54
N ASP A 557 -31.03 113.12 32.07
CA ASP A 557 -31.74 111.83 32.10
C ASP A 557 -32.12 111.34 30.70
N ILE A 558 -32.52 112.26 29.81
CA ILE A 558 -32.80 111.92 28.39
C ILE A 558 -31.51 111.55 27.66
N GLU A 559 -30.40 112.25 27.92
CA GLU A 559 -29.09 111.92 27.33
C GLU A 559 -28.61 110.53 27.78
N ARG A 560 -28.71 110.23 29.08
CA ARG A 560 -28.42 108.88 29.60
C ARG A 560 -29.32 107.81 29.01
N THR A 561 -30.59 108.14 28.74
CA THR A 561 -31.50 107.22 28.04
C THR A 561 -31.02 106.96 26.61
N ALA A 562 -30.55 107.98 25.88
CA ALA A 562 -30.01 107.81 24.54
C ALA A 562 -28.75 106.91 24.54
N GLU A 563 -27.83 107.13 25.49
CA GLU A 563 -26.62 106.32 25.65
C GLU A 563 -26.94 104.82 25.87
N LEU A 564 -27.87 104.51 26.78
CA LEU A 564 -28.31 103.13 27.03
C LEU A 564 -28.92 102.48 25.78
N ILE A 565 -29.61 103.25 24.95
CA ILE A 565 -30.18 102.76 23.70
C ILE A 565 -29.09 102.49 22.65
N THR A 566 -28.03 103.31 22.59
CA THR A 566 -26.86 103.05 21.75
C THR A 566 -26.17 101.74 22.16
N GLU A 567 -26.03 101.47 23.47
CA GLU A 567 -25.52 100.20 23.99
C GLU A 567 -26.40 99.01 23.57
N ILE A 568 -27.74 99.14 23.65
CA ILE A 568 -28.67 98.11 23.18
C ILE A 568 -28.50 97.86 21.67
N SER A 569 -28.33 98.91 20.86
CA SER A 569 -28.09 98.79 19.41
C SER A 569 -26.79 98.06 19.11
N ALA A 570 -25.73 98.32 19.89
CA ALA A 570 -24.45 97.60 19.79
C ALA A 570 -24.60 96.11 20.17
N ALA A 571 -25.26 95.81 21.30
CA ALA A 571 -25.53 94.44 21.73
C ALA A 571 -26.37 93.66 20.71
N CYS A 572 -27.36 94.30 20.08
CA CYS A 572 -28.17 93.67 19.02
C CYS A 572 -27.34 93.33 17.76
N ARG A 573 -26.34 94.15 17.40
CA ARG A 573 -25.41 93.81 16.31
C ARG A 573 -24.57 92.59 16.63
N GLU A 574 -24.05 92.50 17.85
CA GLU A 574 -23.28 91.34 18.31
C GLU A 574 -24.15 90.08 18.37
N GLN A 575 -25.38 90.18 18.87
CA GLN A 575 -26.36 89.10 18.82
C GLN A 575 -26.67 88.65 17.39
N SER A 576 -26.74 89.58 16.42
CA SER A 576 -26.98 89.22 15.02
C SER A 576 -25.86 88.34 14.47
N ILE A 577 -24.60 88.69 14.76
CA ILE A 577 -23.42 87.90 14.38
C ILE A 577 -23.47 86.52 15.06
N GLY A 578 -23.81 86.47 16.35
CA GLY A 578 -23.96 85.20 17.08
C GLY A 578 -25.06 84.31 16.49
N VAL A 579 -26.19 84.89 16.10
CA VAL A 579 -27.30 84.19 15.45
C VAL A 579 -26.89 83.62 14.09
N GLU A 580 -26.12 84.36 13.29
CA GLU A 580 -25.58 83.85 12.01
C GLU A 580 -24.63 82.66 12.21
N GLN A 581 -23.76 82.71 13.22
CA GLN A 581 -22.86 81.59 13.56
C GLN A 581 -23.64 80.35 14.02
N ILE A 582 -24.69 80.53 14.83
CA ILE A 582 -25.55 79.43 15.25
C ILE A 582 -26.26 78.81 14.03
N ASN A 583 -26.75 79.64 13.09
CA ASN A 583 -27.38 79.13 11.87
C ASN A 583 -26.41 78.25 11.04
N GLN A 584 -25.16 78.69 10.87
CA GLN A 584 -24.12 77.89 10.19
C GLN A 584 -23.86 76.55 10.91
N ALA A 585 -23.81 76.55 12.24
CA ALA A 585 -23.64 75.33 13.01
C ALA A 585 -24.83 74.37 12.86
N ILE A 586 -26.07 74.89 12.77
CA ILE A 586 -27.27 74.09 12.50
C ILE A 586 -27.22 73.45 11.09
N GLN A 587 -26.77 74.18 10.08
CA GLN A 587 -26.58 73.63 8.73
C GLN A 587 -25.53 72.50 8.71
N GLN A 588 -24.44 72.64 9.46
CA GLN A 588 -23.44 71.58 9.61
C GLN A 588 -24.01 70.36 10.34
N LEU A 589 -24.82 70.58 11.38
CA LEU A 589 -25.54 69.50 12.08
C LEU A 589 -26.49 68.75 11.14
N ASP A 590 -27.19 69.45 10.24
CA ASP A 590 -28.04 68.80 9.24
C ASP A 590 -27.23 67.90 8.30
N GLN A 591 -26.08 68.37 7.81
CA GLN A 591 -25.20 67.56 6.97
C GLN A 591 -24.68 66.29 7.67
N VAL A 592 -24.31 66.39 8.96
CA VAL A 592 -23.91 65.23 9.77
C VAL A 592 -25.09 64.30 10.00
N THR A 593 -26.29 64.84 10.21
CA THR A 593 -27.51 64.06 10.40
C THR A 593 -27.86 63.24 9.15
N GLN A 594 -27.78 63.84 7.96
CA GLN A 594 -27.95 63.13 6.69
C GLN A 594 -26.88 62.06 6.48
N SER A 595 -25.62 62.36 6.85
CA SER A 595 -24.53 61.38 6.77
C SER A 595 -24.75 60.19 7.71
N ASN A 596 -25.24 60.43 8.93
CA ASN A 596 -25.57 59.37 9.90
C ASN A 596 -26.72 58.49 9.37
N ALA A 597 -27.75 59.08 8.76
CA ALA A 597 -28.84 58.33 8.15
C ALA A 597 -28.36 57.46 6.97
N GLY A 598 -27.46 57.99 6.13
CA GLY A 598 -26.81 57.24 5.05
C GLY A 598 -25.96 56.07 5.57
N ALA A 599 -25.11 56.34 6.57
CA ALA A 599 -24.27 55.33 7.21
C ALA A 599 -25.09 54.23 7.90
N ALA A 600 -26.22 54.59 8.52
CA ALA A 600 -27.15 53.64 9.10
C ALA A 600 -27.72 52.69 8.02
N ASN A 601 -28.16 53.22 6.88
CA ASN A 601 -28.66 52.39 5.78
C ASN A 601 -27.60 51.43 5.21
N GLU A 602 -26.37 51.91 5.00
CA GLU A 602 -25.26 51.07 4.54
C GLU A 602 -24.89 49.99 5.56
N MET A 603 -24.90 50.32 6.85
CA MET A 603 -24.64 49.38 7.93
C MET A 603 -25.71 48.28 7.99
N ALA A 604 -27.00 48.64 7.86
CA ALA A 604 -28.10 47.68 7.81
C ALA A 604 -28.00 46.74 6.60
N ALA A 605 -27.67 47.28 5.42
CA ALA A 605 -27.46 46.49 4.21
C ALA A 605 -26.29 45.50 4.36
N THR A 606 -25.16 45.97 4.89
CA THR A 606 -23.97 45.15 5.15
C THR A 606 -24.24 44.05 6.17
N ALA A 607 -24.94 44.39 7.25
CA ALA A 607 -25.36 43.43 8.27
C ALA A 607 -26.27 42.33 7.67
N SER A 608 -27.25 42.70 6.84
CA SER A 608 -28.11 41.74 6.15
C SER A 608 -27.32 40.80 5.24
N GLN A 609 -26.38 41.33 4.46
CA GLN A 609 -25.51 40.55 3.58
C GLN A 609 -24.59 39.59 4.36
N LEU A 610 -23.96 40.06 5.45
CA LEU A 610 -23.12 39.22 6.30
C LEU A 610 -23.93 38.11 6.99
N SER A 611 -25.15 38.41 7.43
CA SER A 611 -26.05 37.41 8.00
C SER A 611 -26.42 36.34 6.96
N ALA A 612 -26.72 36.74 5.72
CA ALA A 612 -27.00 35.80 4.63
C ALA A 612 -25.79 34.90 4.32
N GLU A 613 -24.59 35.47 4.27
CA GLU A 613 -23.35 34.72 4.05
C GLU A 613 -23.05 33.75 5.19
N ALA A 614 -23.26 34.18 6.44
CA ALA A 614 -23.11 33.32 7.61
C ALA A 614 -24.08 32.13 7.58
N MET A 615 -25.33 32.34 7.19
CA MET A 615 -26.31 31.26 7.01
C MET A 615 -25.88 30.28 5.91
N ARG A 616 -25.37 30.79 4.79
CA ARG A 616 -24.86 29.97 3.68
C ARG A 616 -23.67 29.11 4.12
N LEU A 617 -22.76 29.68 4.90
CA LEU A 617 -21.63 28.93 5.48
C LEU A 617 -22.09 27.85 6.47
N ASP A 618 -23.05 28.15 7.34
CA ASP A 618 -23.65 27.14 8.25
C ASP A 618 -24.32 26.01 7.46
N GLU A 619 -25.08 26.34 6.41
CA GLU A 619 -25.75 25.37 5.55
C GLU A 619 -24.75 24.46 4.82
N ASN A 620 -23.68 25.02 4.26
CA ASN A 620 -22.60 24.23 3.67
C ASN A 620 -21.90 23.35 4.70
N ALA A 621 -21.68 23.86 5.92
CA ALA A 621 -21.12 23.09 7.01
C ALA A 621 -22.08 22.00 7.52
N ARG A 622 -23.40 22.12 7.32
CA ARG A 622 -24.41 21.09 7.66
C ARG A 622 -24.32 19.83 6.82
N PHE A 623 -23.74 19.90 5.63
CA PHE A 623 -23.39 18.71 4.85
C PHE A 623 -22.57 17.71 5.68
N PHE A 624 -21.66 18.23 6.52
CA PHE A 624 -20.83 17.40 7.37
C PHE A 624 -21.53 17.01 8.67
N LYS A 625 -21.69 15.71 8.90
CA LYS A 625 -22.18 15.16 10.18
C LYS A 625 -21.01 15.07 11.14
N LEU A 626 -20.92 16.03 12.07
CA LEU A 626 -19.88 16.07 13.08
C LEU A 626 -20.08 14.99 14.13
N GLN A 627 -18.98 14.59 14.77
CA GLN A 627 -19.07 13.75 15.96
C GLN A 627 -19.79 14.55 17.04
N GLY A 628 -20.94 14.04 17.48
CA GLY A 628 -21.66 14.65 18.60
C GLY A 628 -20.71 14.76 19.77
N ARG A 629 -20.38 15.98 20.15
CA ARG A 629 -19.58 16.26 21.35
C ARG A 629 -20.41 15.81 22.54
N ALA A 630 -20.28 14.55 22.93
CA ALA A 630 -20.82 14.02 24.16
C ALA A 630 -20.08 14.72 25.31
N GLY A 631 -20.63 15.82 25.81
CA GLY A 631 -20.07 16.58 26.93
C GLY A 631 -19.78 18.05 26.66
N ALA A 632 -20.80 18.81 26.25
CA ALA A 632 -20.97 20.16 26.77
C ALA A 632 -22.44 20.25 27.18
N ALA A 633 -22.70 20.19 28.49
CA ALA A 633 -24.03 20.33 29.02
C ALA A 633 -24.66 21.62 28.47
N PRO A 634 -25.90 21.60 27.95
CA PRO A 634 -26.57 22.81 27.57
C PRO A 634 -26.69 23.66 28.84
N VAL A 635 -26.05 24.84 28.84
CA VAL A 635 -26.29 25.83 29.89
C VAL A 635 -27.80 26.07 29.92
N PRO A 636 -28.47 25.84 31.07
CA PRO A 636 -29.92 25.82 31.09
C PRO A 636 -30.48 27.19 30.70
N LYS A 637 -31.32 27.20 29.66
CA LYS A 637 -32.08 28.36 29.15
C LYS A 637 -32.85 29.13 30.25
N GLN A 638 -33.07 28.54 31.42
CA GLN A 638 -33.77 29.13 32.55
C GLN A 638 -33.05 30.34 33.15
N ALA A 639 -31.72 30.46 33.06
CA ALA A 639 -31.02 31.63 33.61
C ALA A 639 -31.24 32.90 32.77
N ARG A 640 -31.51 32.77 31.46
CA ARG A 640 -31.72 33.93 30.57
C ARG A 640 -33.14 34.47 30.62
N GLU A 641 -34.14 33.61 30.82
CA GLU A 641 -35.54 34.02 31.01
C GLU A 641 -35.77 34.72 32.35
N ALA A 642 -35.12 34.26 33.43
CA ALA A 642 -35.18 34.94 34.73
C ALA A 642 -34.57 36.35 34.67
N THR A 643 -33.45 36.51 33.96
CA THR A 643 -32.76 37.80 33.83
C THR A 643 -33.54 38.78 32.94
N ILE A 644 -34.19 38.30 31.87
CA ILE A 644 -35.05 39.13 31.00
C ILE A 644 -36.37 39.52 31.70
N ALA A 645 -36.94 38.63 32.53
CA ALA A 645 -38.11 38.94 33.34
C ALA A 645 -37.80 39.99 34.41
N GLU A 646 -36.63 39.91 35.06
CA GLU A 646 -36.17 40.89 36.04
C GLU A 646 -35.90 42.27 35.39
N LEU A 647 -35.26 42.31 34.22
CA LEU A 647 -35.05 43.53 33.44
C LEU A 647 -36.37 44.16 32.97
N ARG A 648 -37.34 43.37 32.49
CA ARG A 648 -38.68 43.88 32.15
C ARG A 648 -39.43 44.44 33.35
N SER A 649 -39.26 43.86 34.54
CA SER A 649 -39.86 44.39 35.78
C SER A 649 -39.26 45.75 36.17
N LYS A 650 -37.93 45.92 36.06
CA LYS A 650 -37.25 47.19 36.35
C LYS A 650 -37.57 48.29 35.35
N VAL A 651 -37.77 47.95 34.07
CA VAL A 651 -38.21 48.91 33.04
C VAL A 651 -39.67 49.34 33.26
N LYS A 652 -40.53 48.42 33.72
CA LYS A 652 -41.92 48.72 34.05
C LYS A 652 -42.05 49.61 35.30
N ASP A 653 -41.28 49.33 36.35
CA ASP A 653 -41.22 50.18 37.55
C ASP A 653 -40.69 51.58 37.23
N PHE A 654 -39.75 51.72 36.29
CA PHE A 654 -39.26 53.02 35.84
C PHE A 654 -40.32 53.79 35.03
N GLY A 655 -41.08 53.10 34.17
CA GLY A 655 -42.18 53.68 33.40
C GLY A 655 -43.38 54.11 34.26
N ASP A 656 -43.72 53.32 35.28
CA ASP A 656 -44.84 53.61 36.19
C ASP A 656 -44.51 54.77 37.14
N THR A 657 -43.23 54.97 37.49
CA THR A 657 -42.76 56.09 38.33
C THR A 657 -42.81 57.45 37.60
N TYR A 658 -42.75 57.47 36.27
CA TYR A 658 -42.85 58.71 35.47
C TYR A 658 -44.23 58.99 34.90
N SER A 659 -45.15 58.02 34.95
CA SER A 659 -46.51 58.15 34.38
C SER A 659 -47.56 58.70 35.37
N GLN A 660 -47.20 58.91 36.64
CA GLN A 660 -48.09 59.49 37.67
C GLN A 660 -47.82 60.96 37.96
N ARG A 661 -47.77 61.81 36.93
CA ARG A 661 -47.93 63.25 37.11
C ARG A 661 -49.33 63.66 36.65
N PRO A 662 -50.22 64.12 37.54
CA PRO A 662 -51.55 64.55 37.13
C PRO A 662 -51.44 65.80 36.25
N ALA A 663 -52.12 65.74 35.10
CA ALA A 663 -52.39 66.89 34.26
C ALA A 663 -53.43 67.79 34.94
N SER A 664 -53.01 68.94 35.49
CA SER A 664 -53.92 70.06 35.74
C SER A 664 -53.16 71.36 36.05
N GLY A 665 -53.51 72.42 35.31
CA GLY A 665 -53.47 73.80 35.83
C GLY A 665 -52.29 74.66 35.37
N ALA A 666 -52.58 75.61 34.48
CA ALA A 666 -51.72 76.76 34.17
C ALA A 666 -51.30 77.53 35.45
N PRO A 667 -50.10 78.15 35.50
CA PRO A 667 -49.80 79.11 36.54
C PRO A 667 -49.94 80.54 36.04
N ALA A 668 -50.76 81.29 36.77
CA ALA A 668 -50.81 82.73 36.77
C ALA A 668 -49.56 83.34 37.41
N ARG A 669 -49.42 84.65 37.16
CA ARG A 669 -48.39 85.62 37.56
C ARG A 669 -47.91 85.54 39.04
N ALA A 670 -46.65 85.92 39.22
CA ALA A 670 -45.82 85.95 40.43
C ALA A 670 -46.41 86.65 41.69
N PRO A 671 -45.78 86.46 42.86
CA PRO A 671 -44.89 87.52 43.36
C PRO A 671 -43.55 87.03 43.96
N ALA A 672 -42.66 88.01 44.15
CA ALA A 672 -41.25 87.92 44.50
C ALA A 672 -40.93 87.41 45.92
N SER A 673 -39.79 86.74 46.06
CA SER A 673 -39.03 86.64 47.31
C SER A 673 -37.53 86.51 47.04
N ASN A 674 -36.75 87.29 47.80
CA ASN A 674 -35.30 87.53 47.72
C ASN A 674 -34.37 86.30 47.83
N PRO A 675 -33.08 86.44 47.45
CA PRO A 675 -32.16 85.32 47.20
C PRO A 675 -31.41 84.85 48.45
N ALA A 676 -31.09 83.56 48.49
CA ALA A 676 -30.16 82.95 49.46
C ALA A 676 -28.92 82.37 48.73
N PRO A 677 -27.77 82.25 49.40
CA PRO A 677 -26.45 82.47 48.80
C PRO A 677 -25.83 81.25 48.14
N ALA A 678 -24.93 81.53 47.19
CA ALA A 678 -24.14 80.57 46.42
C ALA A 678 -23.20 79.71 47.30
N PRO A 679 -23.04 78.41 46.99
CA PRO A 679 -21.90 77.64 47.48
C PRO A 679 -20.65 77.87 46.62
N ALA A 680 -19.52 77.90 47.31
CA ALA A 680 -18.20 78.30 46.87
C ALA A 680 -17.59 77.39 45.78
N ARG A 681 -16.80 78.04 44.90
CA ARG A 681 -15.85 77.42 43.98
C ARG A 681 -14.79 76.60 44.74
N PRO A 682 -14.40 75.42 44.25
CA PRO A 682 -13.05 74.92 44.41
C PRO A 682 -12.18 75.34 43.21
N ALA A 683 -10.90 75.48 43.52
CA ALA A 683 -9.86 76.11 42.74
C ALA A 683 -9.45 75.34 41.47
N ALA A 684 -8.82 76.11 40.59
CA ALA A 684 -8.14 75.69 39.38
C ALA A 684 -7.19 74.51 39.58
N SER A 685 -7.37 73.49 38.74
CA SER A 685 -6.35 72.54 38.35
C SER A 685 -6.20 72.74 36.84
N GLY A 686 -5.23 73.56 36.44
CA GLY A 686 -4.85 73.74 35.04
C GLY A 686 -4.42 72.41 34.46
N LEU A 687 -5.10 71.98 33.40
CA LEU A 687 -4.64 70.92 32.53
C LEU A 687 -3.76 71.59 31.48
N ASP A 688 -2.45 71.41 31.61
CA ASP A 688 -1.48 71.80 30.59
C ASP A 688 -1.58 70.78 29.45
N LEU A 689 -2.18 71.20 28.33
CA LEU A 689 -2.24 70.42 27.10
C LEU A 689 -0.99 70.75 26.28
N ASP A 690 0.02 69.92 26.46
CA ASP A 690 1.22 69.88 25.64
C ASP A 690 0.84 69.33 24.25
N LEU A 691 0.58 70.23 23.30
CA LEU A 691 0.33 69.93 21.90
C LEU A 691 1.63 70.01 21.12
N ASP A 692 2.48 69.00 21.29
CA ASP A 692 3.61 68.75 20.38
C ASP A 692 3.61 67.26 19.98
N GLY A 693 3.24 66.98 18.73
CA GLY A 693 3.28 65.62 18.20
C GLY A 693 2.50 65.36 16.92
N GLY A 694 3.06 65.76 15.78
CA GLY A 694 3.00 64.96 14.55
C GLY A 694 1.70 64.93 13.74
N PHE A 695 1.45 65.99 12.96
CA PHE A 695 0.60 65.89 11.78
C PHE A 695 1.40 65.22 10.64
N GLU A 696 1.26 63.90 10.49
CA GLU A 696 1.68 63.20 9.27
C GLU A 696 0.70 63.55 8.14
N ARG A 697 1.23 64.16 7.09
CA ARG A 697 0.55 64.30 5.80
C ARG A 697 0.55 62.95 5.08
N LEU A 698 -0.60 62.31 4.99
CA LEU A 698 -0.86 61.32 3.95
C LEU A 698 -1.53 62.02 2.77
N SER A 699 -0.76 62.16 1.70
CA SER A 699 -1.27 62.44 0.36
C SER A 699 -1.94 61.18 -0.19
N ALA A 700 -3.20 61.31 -0.58
CA ALA A 700 -3.86 60.50 -1.60
C ALA A 700 -4.49 61.46 -2.61
#